data_AF-M3F1M8-F1
#
_entry.id   AF-M3F1M8-F1
#
_cell.length_a   1.000
_cell.length_b   1.000
_cell.length_c   1.000
_cell.angle_alpha   90.00
_cell.angle_beta   90.00
_cell.angle_gamma   90.00
#
_symmetry.space_group_name_H-M   'P 1'
#
loop_
_entity.id
_entity.type
_entity.pdbx_description
1 polymer ?
#
loop_
_entity_poly.entity_id
_entity_poly.type
_entity_poly.pdbx_seq_one_letter_code
_entity_poly.pdbx_strand_id
1 'polypeptide(L)'
;MPFREATALVTVEREGILNSYIRNLSGKEPVIEVPIESSFAPNVFVSVLAVRGRVDSPKETALVDLAKPSFRLGMAQIRVGWKPFEVPVRIETDKTVYGTRQKAKVKIQIDHPSIQVKKNSKITLAAVDQGLLELKSNNTWDLLKAMMNQRGNSVQTSTAQLHVVGRRHFGLKSLPPGGGGGGATTRELFDTLLFWKPDLKPDENGFLEVEIPLNDSLTSFKIVAIVHSGKDKFGSGSTQIRTTKDVLIYPSIAPFAREKDEILSGISLKNTTERNLELEISPRTSPDLKLETKNIQLKAGESTNVYWNLSIPIQKEEIVYEFQTKETNGTFTDSVRFRQKVGESIPVRVLQSTFRRLEDGKLSLPIQENQEAIAGSGQIEVSLKSSLTGGAILSSKEYMNRYPYSCLEQKLSKAISSEKDWDQIMNQLNTYLDGDGLLKFFPMSLYGSEILTSYVLILSSESDKKIPEEIQNTLLEALNRYTNGLIYRNSYISNTDFLLKKIIVLDALSRFQTVGDDVIRSIQVDPKILPTDILISLRNIYSKSRIYKNQISQLDILLKSRFRVQGTSYNFVDETGLWWLLSSNDSTVMRIILSVVKDPNWKEDLPRLIRGAISRQSKGHWDITPANALGILAFQSYSKQFEKDSVEGTTVVTLENNSNTLEWKNQKEPNKLTLPMPHNAQNLEFVQNGNGKPYVIIHTKAALPLKEKLESGMRLEKEILNESGNKKTSFQEGDIVRVRLKIYTESDLSWIAVRDPIPAGASILGSGLGNDSRSGSELTKEENWWSSPTFIERKWEGYTAYFEYLPAGSVTLEYVYRINQTGKFILPPTRVEAMYLPDQFAELPNSDQMITKE
;
A
#
# COMPACT_ATOMS: atom_id res chain seq x y z
N MET A 1 10.68 16.80 -57.30
CA MET A 1 11.75 15.78 -57.08
C MET A 1 13.08 16.37 -57.57
N PRO A 2 14.20 16.20 -56.86
CA PRO A 2 15.43 17.00 -57.10
C PRO A 2 16.38 16.43 -58.17
N PHE A 3 15.97 15.40 -58.91
CA PHE A 3 16.68 14.88 -60.08
C PHE A 3 15.81 15.07 -61.33
N ARG A 4 16.43 15.13 -62.52
CA ARG A 4 15.68 15.14 -63.79
C ARG A 4 15.03 13.77 -64.04
N GLU A 5 15.77 12.71 -63.76
CA GLU A 5 15.33 11.32 -63.79
C GLU A 5 16.06 10.57 -62.66
N ALA A 6 15.39 9.58 -62.07
CA ALA A 6 15.98 8.70 -61.05
C ALA A 6 15.23 7.37 -60.99
N THR A 7 15.93 6.29 -60.63
CA THR A 7 15.31 5.01 -60.29
C THR A 7 15.03 5.00 -58.80
N ALA A 8 13.78 4.82 -58.39
CA ALA A 8 13.38 4.81 -56.99
C ALA A 8 12.97 3.41 -56.54
N LEU A 9 13.54 2.97 -55.41
CA LEU A 9 12.95 1.91 -54.60
C LEU A 9 11.88 2.56 -53.71
N VAL A 10 10.64 2.12 -53.85
CA VAL A 10 9.53 2.49 -52.97
C VAL A 10 9.24 1.31 -52.05
N THR A 11 9.22 1.56 -50.74
CA THR A 11 8.92 0.58 -49.70
C THR A 11 7.78 1.08 -48.83
N VAL A 12 6.88 0.16 -48.45
CA VAL A 12 5.85 0.38 -47.43
C VAL A 12 6.33 -0.35 -46.17
N GLU A 13 6.55 0.39 -45.09
CA GLU A 13 7.34 -0.03 -43.94
C GLU A 13 6.61 0.16 -42.61
N ARG A 14 6.84 -0.76 -41.66
CA ARG A 14 6.41 -0.64 -40.27
C ARG A 14 7.25 -1.52 -39.34
N GLU A 15 6.78 -2.72 -38.97
CA GLU A 15 7.58 -3.72 -38.24
C GLU A 15 8.63 -4.40 -39.14
N GLY A 16 8.49 -4.25 -40.46
CA GLY A 16 9.39 -4.69 -41.52
C GLY A 16 8.96 -4.04 -42.85
N ILE A 17 9.51 -4.53 -43.96
CA ILE A 17 9.03 -4.14 -45.31
C ILE A 17 7.77 -4.97 -45.61
N LEU A 18 6.62 -4.28 -45.70
CA LEU A 18 5.31 -4.88 -46.01
C LEU A 18 5.11 -5.04 -47.52
N ASN A 19 5.62 -4.09 -48.30
CA ASN A 19 5.59 -4.12 -49.76
C ASN A 19 6.80 -3.33 -50.30
N SER A 20 7.32 -3.71 -51.47
CA SER A 20 8.43 -3.02 -52.12
C SER A 20 8.35 -3.14 -53.64
N TYR A 21 8.58 -2.04 -54.36
CA TYR A 21 8.67 -2.04 -55.83
C TYR A 21 9.65 -0.98 -56.33
N ILE A 22 10.12 -1.15 -57.57
CA ILE A 22 11.01 -0.19 -58.23
C ILE A 22 10.20 0.60 -59.27
N ARG A 23 10.33 1.93 -59.28
CA ARG A 23 9.68 2.83 -60.24
C ARG A 23 10.67 3.88 -60.74
N ASN A 24 10.70 4.12 -62.05
CA ASN A 24 11.44 5.25 -62.61
C ASN A 24 10.63 6.54 -62.37
N LEU A 25 11.29 7.57 -61.84
CA LEU A 25 10.69 8.87 -61.51
C LEU A 25 11.21 9.94 -62.46
N SER A 26 10.30 10.69 -63.09
CA SER A 26 10.61 11.89 -63.85
C SER A 26 10.54 13.12 -62.96
N GLY A 27 11.45 14.08 -63.17
CA GLY A 27 11.40 15.39 -62.54
C GLY A 27 10.23 16.26 -63.01
N LYS A 28 9.64 15.94 -64.16
CA LYS A 28 8.43 16.61 -64.70
C LYS A 28 7.15 16.18 -63.99
N GLU A 29 7.06 14.91 -63.61
CA GLU A 29 5.87 14.31 -62.99
C GLU A 29 6.29 13.27 -61.92
N PRO A 30 6.69 13.73 -60.71
CA PRO A 30 7.27 12.86 -59.69
C PRO A 30 6.19 12.21 -58.80
N VAL A 31 5.23 11.54 -59.40
CA VAL A 31 4.09 10.90 -58.70
C VAL A 31 4.36 9.39 -58.51
N ILE A 32 4.03 8.90 -57.31
CA ILE A 32 3.96 7.46 -57.01
C ILE A 32 2.56 7.11 -56.49
N GLU A 33 2.08 5.94 -56.86
CA GLU A 33 0.80 5.41 -56.38
C GLU A 33 1.07 4.28 -55.38
N VAL A 34 0.46 4.37 -54.20
CA VAL A 34 0.61 3.37 -53.15
C VAL A 34 -0.77 2.76 -52.90
N PRO A 35 -1.04 1.50 -53.34
CA PRO A 35 -2.30 0.84 -53.05
C PRO A 35 -2.40 0.61 -51.53
N ILE A 36 -3.46 1.11 -50.90
CA ILE A 36 -3.65 1.02 -49.45
C ILE A 36 -4.46 -0.24 -49.11
N GLU A 37 -3.82 -1.18 -48.43
CA GLU A 37 -4.47 -2.38 -47.91
C GLU A 37 -5.07 -2.16 -46.51
N SER A 38 -6.05 -2.97 -46.13
CA SER A 38 -6.57 -3.00 -44.74
C SER A 38 -5.52 -3.47 -43.72
N SER A 39 -4.55 -4.29 -44.15
CA SER A 39 -3.38 -4.74 -43.37
C SER A 39 -2.49 -3.58 -42.90
N PHE A 40 -2.55 -2.43 -43.57
CA PHE A 40 -1.75 -1.24 -43.28
C PHE A 40 -2.32 -0.38 -42.15
N ALA A 41 -3.52 -0.70 -41.63
CA ALA A 41 -4.03 -0.08 -40.42
C ALA A 41 -3.10 -0.37 -39.22
N PRO A 42 -2.91 0.57 -38.28
CA PRO A 42 -3.48 1.93 -38.25
C PRO A 42 -2.66 2.98 -39.02
N ASN A 43 -1.41 2.67 -39.34
CA ASN A 43 -0.53 3.48 -40.17
C ASN A 43 0.58 2.62 -40.79
N VAL A 44 1.20 3.16 -41.83
CA VAL A 44 2.45 2.67 -42.45
C VAL A 44 3.33 3.86 -42.82
N PHE A 45 4.61 3.61 -43.08
CA PHE A 45 5.54 4.61 -43.62
C PHE A 45 5.85 4.25 -45.07
N VAL A 46 5.65 5.20 -45.98
CA VAL A 46 6.10 5.07 -47.37
C VAL A 46 7.47 5.71 -47.45
N SER A 47 8.48 4.90 -47.75
CA SER A 47 9.87 5.27 -47.93
C SER A 47 10.20 5.22 -49.43
N VAL A 48 10.88 6.26 -49.92
CA VAL A 48 11.22 6.44 -51.34
C VAL A 48 12.70 6.76 -51.43
N LEU A 49 13.50 5.75 -51.77
CA LEU A 49 14.92 5.87 -52.02
C LEU A 49 15.14 6.10 -53.53
N ALA A 50 15.12 7.36 -53.95
CA ALA A 50 15.44 7.75 -55.33
C ALA A 50 16.95 7.81 -55.53
N VAL A 51 17.48 7.01 -56.45
CA VAL A 51 18.90 6.96 -56.81
C VAL A 51 19.11 7.50 -58.22
N ARG A 52 20.08 8.41 -58.36
CA ARG A 52 20.59 8.90 -59.64
C ARG A 52 22.03 8.41 -59.81
N GLY A 53 22.33 7.83 -60.98
CA GLY A 53 23.70 7.50 -61.39
C GLY A 53 24.60 8.73 -61.54
N ARG A 54 25.83 8.50 -62.02
CA ARG A 54 26.70 9.61 -62.45
C ARG A 54 26.06 10.29 -63.66
N VAL A 55 26.09 11.62 -63.70
CA VAL A 55 25.65 12.40 -64.86
C VAL A 55 26.87 12.96 -65.57
N ASP A 56 26.94 12.78 -66.89
CA ASP A 56 28.07 13.27 -67.66
C ASP A 56 28.07 14.80 -67.74
N SER A 57 29.27 15.39 -67.67
CA SER A 57 29.57 16.82 -67.86
C SER A 57 29.15 17.81 -66.76
N PRO A 58 30.00 17.98 -65.75
CA PRO A 58 30.46 19.30 -65.32
C PRO A 58 31.97 19.46 -65.58
N LYS A 59 32.42 20.67 -65.91
CA LYS A 59 33.86 20.98 -66.02
C LYS A 59 34.57 20.71 -64.69
N GLU A 60 35.78 20.18 -64.77
CA GLU A 60 36.63 19.93 -63.61
C GLU A 60 36.83 21.21 -62.79
N THR A 61 36.45 21.16 -61.51
CA THR A 61 36.84 22.16 -60.51
C THR A 61 37.29 21.40 -59.27
N ALA A 62 38.42 21.81 -58.70
CA ALA A 62 39.14 21.05 -57.66
C ALA A 62 38.43 20.94 -56.30
N LEU A 63 37.17 21.38 -56.19
CA LEU A 63 36.45 21.56 -54.92
C LEU A 63 35.08 20.86 -54.85
N VAL A 64 34.40 20.57 -55.98
CA VAL A 64 33.04 19.99 -55.96
C VAL A 64 32.77 19.05 -57.16
N ASP A 65 32.60 17.75 -56.91
CA ASP A 65 32.01 16.82 -57.89
C ASP A 65 30.46 16.90 -57.85
N LEU A 66 29.88 17.61 -58.83
CA LEU A 66 28.43 17.67 -59.09
C LEU A 66 27.89 16.48 -59.92
N ALA A 67 28.78 15.77 -60.62
CA ALA A 67 28.47 14.62 -61.46
C ALA A 67 28.15 13.37 -60.62
N LYS A 68 28.75 13.26 -59.43
CA LYS A 68 28.74 12.04 -58.61
C LYS A 68 27.34 11.41 -58.45
N PRO A 69 27.27 10.07 -58.34
CA PRO A 69 26.05 9.38 -57.94
C PRO A 69 25.49 9.99 -56.66
N SER A 70 24.17 10.14 -56.61
CA SER A 70 23.47 10.77 -55.49
C SER A 70 22.14 10.10 -55.29
N PHE A 71 21.78 9.89 -54.03
CA PHE A 71 20.45 9.43 -53.64
C PHE A 71 19.68 10.52 -52.89
N ARG A 72 18.38 10.35 -52.78
CA ARG A 72 17.50 11.06 -51.84
C ARG A 72 16.54 10.07 -51.24
N LEU A 73 16.45 10.08 -49.93
CA LEU A 73 15.46 9.33 -49.17
C LEU A 73 14.37 10.31 -48.71
N GLY A 74 13.13 10.07 -49.13
CA GLY A 74 11.95 10.71 -48.57
C GLY A 74 11.11 9.66 -47.84
N MET A 75 10.58 9.99 -46.66
CA MET A 75 9.69 9.10 -45.93
C MET A 75 8.46 9.88 -45.44
N ALA A 76 7.27 9.31 -45.60
CA ALA A 76 6.01 9.90 -45.16
C ALA A 76 5.15 8.86 -44.43
N GLN A 77 4.56 9.24 -43.30
CA GLN A 77 3.59 8.39 -42.61
C GLN A 77 2.21 8.53 -43.28
N ILE A 78 1.61 7.42 -43.69
CA ILE A 78 0.21 7.35 -44.11
C ILE A 78 -0.59 6.77 -42.95
N ARG A 79 -1.62 7.48 -42.51
CA ARG A 79 -2.63 6.97 -41.56
C ARG A 79 -3.69 6.21 -42.34
N VAL A 80 -4.00 5.00 -41.92
CA VAL A 80 -4.91 4.08 -42.63
C VAL A 80 -6.12 3.79 -41.74
N GLY A 81 -7.32 3.99 -42.30
CA GLY A 81 -8.57 3.84 -41.56
C GLY A 81 -8.83 2.40 -41.11
N TRP A 82 -9.33 2.25 -39.88
CA TRP A 82 -9.54 0.96 -39.23
C TRP A 82 -10.95 0.37 -39.39
N LYS A 83 -11.82 0.96 -40.22
CA LYS A 83 -13.21 0.53 -40.42
C LYS A 83 -13.39 -0.99 -40.68
N PRO A 84 -12.47 -1.71 -41.37
CA PRO A 84 -12.56 -3.17 -41.51
C PRO A 84 -12.44 -3.98 -40.21
N PHE A 85 -12.00 -3.36 -39.11
CA PHE A 85 -11.78 -3.97 -37.79
C PHE A 85 -12.85 -3.57 -36.76
N GLU A 86 -13.78 -2.70 -37.15
CA GLU A 86 -14.80 -2.13 -36.28
C GLU A 86 -16.06 -3.02 -36.21
N VAL A 87 -16.57 -3.22 -35.00
CA VAL A 87 -17.86 -3.85 -34.73
C VAL A 87 -18.80 -2.78 -34.20
N PRO A 88 -19.81 -2.31 -34.97
CA PRO A 88 -20.83 -1.40 -34.46
C PRO A 88 -21.67 -2.07 -33.37
N VAL A 89 -21.79 -1.44 -32.21
CA VAL A 89 -22.54 -1.95 -31.05
C VAL A 89 -23.49 -0.86 -30.55
N ARG A 90 -24.79 -1.17 -30.57
CA ARG A 90 -25.84 -0.33 -30.00
C ARG A 90 -26.33 -0.96 -28.70
N ILE A 91 -26.62 -0.11 -27.71
CA ILE A 91 -27.11 -0.53 -26.40
C ILE A 91 -28.23 0.40 -25.94
N GLU A 92 -29.35 -0.19 -25.55
CA GLU A 92 -30.59 0.49 -25.20
C GLU A 92 -31.16 -0.12 -23.92
N THR A 93 -32.02 0.62 -23.22
CA THR A 93 -32.71 0.16 -22.01
C THR A 93 -34.21 0.41 -22.12
N ASP A 94 -35.03 -0.36 -21.38
CA ASP A 94 -36.49 -0.19 -21.39
C ASP A 94 -36.94 1.17 -20.81
N LYS A 95 -36.13 1.76 -19.92
CA LYS A 95 -36.32 3.09 -19.34
C LYS A 95 -34.97 3.79 -19.16
N THR A 96 -35.01 5.11 -18.96
CA THR A 96 -33.83 5.91 -18.58
C THR A 96 -33.78 6.21 -17.06
N VAL A 97 -34.92 6.07 -16.37
CA VAL A 97 -35.06 6.29 -14.92
C VAL A 97 -35.72 5.08 -14.28
N TYR A 98 -35.17 4.63 -13.15
CA TYR A 98 -35.64 3.49 -12.36
C TYR A 98 -35.74 3.86 -10.88
N GLY A 99 -36.53 3.09 -10.13
CA GLY A 99 -36.47 3.08 -8.67
C GLY A 99 -35.38 2.14 -8.14
N THR A 100 -34.96 2.33 -6.90
CA THR A 100 -34.01 1.41 -6.21
C THR A 100 -34.53 -0.03 -6.23
N ARG A 101 -33.62 -1.01 -6.34
CA ARG A 101 -33.92 -2.46 -6.40
C ARG A 101 -34.75 -2.93 -7.60
N GLN A 102 -35.06 -2.06 -8.57
CA GLN A 102 -35.61 -2.50 -9.85
C GLN A 102 -34.55 -3.23 -10.68
N LYS A 103 -34.99 -3.93 -11.73
CA LYS A 103 -34.10 -4.51 -12.73
C LYS A 103 -34.17 -3.67 -14.00
N ALA A 104 -33.03 -3.18 -14.48
CA ALA A 104 -32.94 -2.55 -15.79
C ALA A 104 -32.83 -3.62 -16.87
N LYS A 105 -33.69 -3.58 -17.89
CA LYS A 105 -33.58 -4.48 -19.05
C LYS A 105 -32.69 -3.83 -20.10
N VAL A 106 -31.51 -4.41 -20.30
CA VAL A 106 -30.48 -3.92 -21.23
C VAL A 106 -30.54 -4.75 -22.50
N LYS A 107 -30.72 -4.07 -23.63
CA LYS A 107 -30.72 -4.66 -24.97
C LYS A 107 -29.43 -4.26 -25.68
N ILE A 108 -28.69 -5.23 -26.19
CA ILE A 108 -27.44 -5.03 -26.91
C ILE A 108 -27.61 -5.60 -28.31
N GLN A 109 -27.30 -4.79 -29.33
CA GLN A 109 -27.39 -5.15 -30.73
C GLN A 109 -26.04 -4.93 -31.40
N ILE A 110 -25.55 -5.97 -32.09
CA ILE A 110 -24.37 -5.89 -32.95
C ILE A 110 -24.84 -5.58 -34.37
N ASP A 111 -24.54 -4.40 -34.87
CA ASP A 111 -25.02 -3.87 -36.15
C ASP A 111 -23.98 -4.08 -37.29
N HIS A 112 -23.30 -5.24 -37.28
CA HIS A 112 -22.31 -5.63 -38.29
C HIS A 112 -22.94 -6.44 -39.45
N PRO A 113 -22.57 -6.20 -40.74
CA PRO A 113 -23.21 -6.85 -41.88
C PRO A 113 -22.95 -8.36 -42.00
N SER A 114 -21.79 -8.85 -41.55
CA SER A 114 -21.49 -10.30 -41.56
C SER A 114 -22.12 -11.03 -40.38
N ILE A 115 -22.98 -12.02 -40.70
CA ILE A 115 -23.60 -12.97 -39.74
C ILE A 115 -22.51 -13.74 -38.97
N GLN A 116 -21.41 -14.12 -39.63
CA GLN A 116 -20.31 -14.85 -38.99
C GLN A 116 -19.63 -14.02 -37.89
N VAL A 117 -19.53 -12.70 -38.07
CA VAL A 117 -18.98 -11.78 -37.06
C VAL A 117 -19.94 -11.64 -35.89
N LYS A 118 -21.25 -11.49 -36.14
CA LYS A 118 -22.31 -11.48 -35.11
C LYS A 118 -22.25 -12.74 -34.24
N LYS A 119 -22.32 -13.92 -34.85
CA LYS A 119 -22.34 -15.24 -34.18
C LYS A 119 -21.07 -15.55 -33.38
N ASN A 120 -19.91 -15.09 -33.85
CA ASN A 120 -18.62 -15.28 -33.14
C ASN A 120 -18.29 -14.17 -32.13
N SER A 121 -19.20 -13.22 -31.90
CA SER A 121 -18.97 -12.13 -30.97
C SER A 121 -19.08 -12.59 -29.51
N LYS A 122 -18.19 -12.08 -28.68
CA LYS A 122 -18.21 -12.19 -27.21
C LYS A 122 -18.34 -10.80 -26.62
N ILE A 123 -19.21 -10.66 -25.62
CA ILE A 123 -19.62 -9.39 -25.02
C ILE A 123 -19.22 -9.39 -23.54
N THR A 124 -18.33 -8.47 -23.17
CA THR A 124 -18.10 -8.08 -21.78
C THR A 124 -19.07 -6.95 -21.45
N LEU A 125 -20.00 -7.18 -20.51
CA LEU A 125 -20.96 -6.18 -20.05
C LEU A 125 -20.58 -5.68 -18.65
N ALA A 126 -20.44 -4.36 -18.52
CA ALA A 126 -20.18 -3.67 -17.26
C ALA A 126 -21.26 -2.62 -16.99
N ALA A 127 -21.67 -2.45 -15.73
CA ALA A 127 -22.49 -1.31 -15.29
C ALA A 127 -21.82 -0.66 -14.08
N VAL A 128 -21.41 0.60 -14.24
CA VAL A 128 -20.53 1.32 -13.31
C VAL A 128 -21.15 2.67 -12.95
N ASP A 129 -21.03 3.08 -11.70
CA ASP A 129 -21.43 4.42 -11.24
C ASP A 129 -20.66 5.50 -12.01
N GLN A 130 -21.39 6.48 -12.52
CA GLN A 130 -20.83 7.55 -13.35
C GLN A 130 -19.92 8.51 -12.55
N GLY A 131 -20.20 8.77 -11.28
CA GLY A 131 -19.35 9.60 -10.42
C GLY A 131 -17.93 9.04 -10.29
N LEU A 132 -17.78 7.72 -10.27
CA LEU A 132 -16.45 7.07 -10.32
C LEU A 132 -15.72 7.34 -11.65
N LEU A 133 -16.44 7.37 -12.76
CA LEU A 133 -15.89 7.64 -14.09
C LEU A 133 -15.59 9.13 -14.32
N GLU A 134 -16.26 10.02 -13.61
CA GLU A 134 -15.98 11.46 -13.57
C GLU A 134 -14.74 11.77 -12.72
N LEU A 135 -14.50 11.03 -11.64
CA LEU A 135 -13.23 11.07 -10.90
C LEU A 135 -12.04 10.61 -11.76
N LYS A 136 -12.22 9.55 -12.55
CA LYS A 136 -11.20 9.07 -13.50
C LYS A 136 -11.84 8.31 -14.68
N SER A 137 -11.76 8.91 -15.88
CA SER A 137 -12.27 8.31 -17.11
C SER A 137 -11.60 6.96 -17.40
N ASN A 138 -12.39 5.92 -17.66
CA ASN A 138 -11.86 4.62 -18.04
C ASN A 138 -11.84 4.43 -19.56
N ASN A 139 -10.65 4.57 -20.15
CA ASN A 139 -10.44 4.41 -21.60
C ASN A 139 -10.17 2.94 -22.01
N THR A 140 -10.03 1.99 -21.08
CA THR A 140 -9.72 0.58 -21.42
C THR A 140 -10.87 -0.15 -22.11
N TRP A 141 -12.07 0.43 -22.10
CA TRP A 141 -13.24 -0.08 -22.81
C TRP A 141 -13.18 0.11 -24.32
N ASP A 142 -12.40 1.08 -24.82
CA ASP A 142 -12.17 1.32 -26.24
C ASP A 142 -11.03 0.43 -26.75
N LEU A 143 -11.31 -0.88 -26.85
CA LEU A 143 -10.33 -1.88 -27.28
C LEU A 143 -9.85 -1.63 -28.72
N LEU A 144 -10.73 -1.15 -29.62
CA LEU A 144 -10.37 -0.91 -31.02
C LEU A 144 -9.26 0.15 -31.10
N LYS A 145 -9.43 1.29 -30.43
CA LYS A 145 -8.43 2.36 -30.39
C LYS A 145 -7.13 1.93 -29.70
N ALA A 146 -7.21 1.08 -28.68
CA ALA A 146 -6.03 0.53 -28.01
C ALA A 146 -5.21 -0.38 -28.95
N MET A 147 -5.87 -1.29 -29.68
CA MET A 147 -5.23 -2.21 -30.65
C MET A 147 -4.71 -1.48 -31.90
N MET A 148 -5.35 -0.36 -32.25
CA MET A 148 -5.04 0.48 -33.41
C MET A 148 -4.22 1.73 -33.05
N ASN A 149 -3.47 1.70 -31.96
CA ASN A 149 -2.53 2.77 -31.62
C ASN A 149 -1.41 2.86 -32.68
N GLN A 150 -0.93 4.09 -32.96
CA GLN A 150 0.07 4.31 -34.01
C GLN A 150 1.39 3.62 -33.69
N ARG A 151 1.97 2.98 -34.70
CA ARG A 151 3.22 2.23 -34.60
C ARG A 151 4.34 2.99 -35.29
N GLY A 152 5.54 2.97 -34.72
CA GLY A 152 6.73 3.55 -35.34
C GLY A 152 7.23 2.75 -36.54
N ASN A 153 8.17 3.30 -37.30
CA ASN A 153 8.93 2.52 -38.27
C ASN A 153 10.11 1.82 -37.54
N SER A 154 10.17 0.51 -37.65
CA SER A 154 11.27 -0.34 -37.15
C SER A 154 12.30 -0.66 -38.24
N VAL A 155 12.03 -0.32 -39.51
CA VAL A 155 12.98 -0.51 -40.61
C VAL A 155 14.11 0.53 -40.50
N GLN A 156 15.35 0.05 -40.59
CA GLN A 156 16.55 0.89 -40.64
C GLN A 156 17.20 0.75 -42.02
N THR A 157 17.30 1.87 -42.74
CA THR A 157 17.99 1.93 -44.04
C THR A 157 19.43 2.42 -43.84
N SER A 158 20.39 1.65 -44.33
CA SER A 158 21.83 1.98 -44.28
C SER A 158 22.41 2.07 -45.71
N THR A 159 23.27 3.05 -45.97
CA THR A 159 23.97 3.19 -47.26
C THR A 159 25.37 3.78 -47.09
N ALA A 160 26.37 3.13 -47.69
CA ALA A 160 27.75 3.60 -47.72
C ALA A 160 27.98 4.81 -48.67
N GLN A 161 26.97 5.23 -49.44
CA GLN A 161 27.07 6.37 -50.37
C GLN A 161 27.36 7.72 -49.66
N LEU A 162 27.20 7.79 -48.34
CA LEU A 162 27.56 8.97 -47.53
C LEU A 162 28.98 8.91 -46.93
N HIS A 163 29.78 7.88 -47.20
CA HIS A 163 31.15 7.77 -46.67
C HIS A 163 32.18 8.69 -47.38
N VAL A 164 31.74 9.59 -48.26
CA VAL A 164 32.50 10.79 -48.66
C VAL A 164 32.35 11.83 -47.55
N VAL A 165 33.41 12.02 -46.76
CA VAL A 165 33.33 12.57 -45.39
C VAL A 165 33.01 14.08 -45.31
N GLY A 166 32.01 14.41 -44.49
CA GLY A 166 31.74 15.77 -43.95
C GLY A 166 30.81 15.67 -42.73
N ARG A 167 31.26 16.14 -41.56
CA ARG A 167 30.69 15.78 -40.23
C ARG A 167 29.49 16.62 -39.78
N ARG A 168 28.62 16.06 -38.90
CA ARG A 168 27.61 16.81 -38.11
C ARG A 168 27.25 16.13 -36.77
N HIS A 169 26.55 16.88 -35.92
CA HIS A 169 26.09 16.62 -34.54
C HIS A 169 24.74 17.36 -34.33
N PHE A 170 23.85 17.09 -33.35
CA PHE A 170 23.65 16.05 -32.32
C PHE A 170 22.13 16.06 -31.92
N GLY A 171 21.63 15.17 -31.05
CA GLY A 171 20.28 15.31 -30.46
C GLY A 171 19.71 14.08 -29.74
N LEU A 172 19.08 14.27 -28.57
CA LEU A 172 18.72 13.23 -27.60
C LEU A 172 17.29 12.67 -27.70
N LYS A 173 17.08 11.46 -27.18
CA LYS A 173 15.76 10.83 -26.92
C LYS A 173 15.44 10.86 -25.43
N SER A 174 14.15 10.91 -25.09
CA SER A 174 13.61 10.37 -23.82
C SER A 174 12.25 9.69 -24.05
N LEU A 175 11.88 8.80 -23.13
CA LEU A 175 10.67 7.96 -23.12
C LEU A 175 9.91 8.20 -21.81
N PRO A 176 8.58 7.99 -21.79
CA PRO A 176 7.89 7.60 -20.56
C PRO A 176 6.90 6.42 -20.75
N PRO A 177 6.93 5.38 -19.89
CA PRO A 177 5.86 4.39 -19.74
C PRO A 177 4.84 4.76 -18.63
N GLY A 178 3.71 4.05 -18.53
CA GLY A 178 2.69 4.25 -17.47
C GLY A 178 1.68 3.09 -17.30
N GLY A 179 0.74 3.23 -16.34
CA GLY A 179 -0.23 2.20 -15.85
C GLY A 179 0.19 1.63 -14.47
N GLY A 180 -0.61 1.01 -13.56
CA GLY A 180 -2.05 0.73 -13.38
C GLY A 180 -2.24 -0.35 -12.25
N GLY A 181 -3.37 -0.56 -11.53
CA GLY A 181 -4.65 0.16 -11.43
C GLY A 181 -5.84 -0.63 -10.79
N GLY A 182 -5.96 -0.72 -9.44
CA GLY A 182 -7.06 -1.39 -8.68
C GLY A 182 -6.55 -2.38 -7.58
N GLY A 183 -7.31 -2.85 -6.57
CA GLY A 183 -8.67 -2.53 -6.10
C GLY A 183 -9.25 -3.57 -5.07
N ALA A 184 -10.46 -3.28 -4.56
CA ALA A 184 -11.44 -4.16 -3.84
C ALA A 184 -11.22 -4.55 -2.34
N THR A 185 -12.22 -4.88 -1.49
CA THR A 185 -13.65 -4.40 -1.27
C THR A 185 -14.28 -5.04 0.00
N THR A 186 -14.98 -4.25 0.85
CA THR A 186 -16.21 -4.62 1.63
C THR A 186 -17.11 -3.37 1.73
N ARG A 187 -18.43 -3.49 1.95
CA ARG A 187 -19.39 -2.35 2.01
C ARG A 187 -20.49 -2.58 3.06
N GLU A 188 -21.14 -1.60 3.72
CA GLU A 188 -21.12 -0.12 3.60
C GLU A 188 -21.45 0.41 2.20
N LEU A 189 -22.71 0.24 1.77
CA LEU A 189 -23.09 0.21 0.34
C LEU A 189 -23.51 1.55 -0.28
N PHE A 190 -22.59 2.11 -1.09
CA PHE A 190 -22.91 2.58 -2.44
C PHE A 190 -22.17 1.69 -3.45
N ASP A 191 -22.89 0.84 -4.20
CA ASP A 191 -22.23 -0.15 -5.09
C ASP A 191 -21.86 0.48 -6.44
N THR A 192 -20.61 0.97 -6.52
CA THR A 192 -20.06 1.61 -7.71
C THR A 192 -19.86 0.69 -8.91
N LEU A 193 -19.96 -0.63 -8.74
CA LEU A 193 -19.98 -1.63 -9.82
C LEU A 193 -21.23 -2.51 -9.65
N LEU A 194 -22.31 -2.18 -10.36
CA LEU A 194 -23.55 -2.96 -10.31
C LEU A 194 -23.41 -4.33 -10.96
N PHE A 195 -22.64 -4.41 -12.04
CA PHE A 195 -22.65 -5.58 -12.91
C PHE A 195 -21.33 -5.75 -13.65
N TRP A 196 -20.85 -6.99 -13.71
CA TRP A 196 -19.73 -7.41 -14.55
C TRP A 196 -19.94 -8.84 -15.04
N LYS A 197 -19.97 -9.04 -16.36
CA LYS A 197 -19.99 -10.36 -17.01
C LYS A 197 -19.08 -10.34 -18.24
N PRO A 198 -17.98 -11.14 -18.27
CA PRO A 198 -16.95 -11.01 -19.31
C PRO A 198 -17.17 -11.83 -20.59
N ASP A 199 -18.05 -12.84 -20.59
CA ASP A 199 -18.19 -13.77 -21.72
C ASP A 199 -19.66 -14.06 -22.08
N LEU A 200 -20.45 -13.00 -22.28
CA LEU A 200 -21.81 -13.13 -22.80
C LEU A 200 -21.78 -13.34 -24.32
N LYS A 201 -22.71 -14.14 -24.84
CA LYS A 201 -22.83 -14.46 -26.27
C LYS A 201 -24.18 -13.96 -26.78
N PRO A 202 -24.23 -13.27 -27.94
CA PRO A 202 -25.49 -12.90 -28.58
C PRO A 202 -26.13 -14.11 -29.28
N ASP A 203 -27.36 -13.91 -29.75
CA ASP A 203 -28.04 -14.82 -30.68
C ASP A 203 -27.44 -14.76 -32.11
N GLU A 204 -28.02 -15.51 -33.04
CA GLU A 204 -27.56 -15.56 -34.43
C GLU A 204 -27.73 -14.23 -35.20
N ASN A 205 -28.61 -13.34 -34.73
CA ASN A 205 -28.83 -12.01 -35.29
C ASN A 205 -27.89 -10.95 -34.70
N GLY A 206 -27.12 -11.29 -33.66
CA GLY A 206 -26.26 -10.37 -32.93
C GLY A 206 -26.98 -9.62 -31.80
N PHE A 207 -28.14 -10.10 -31.35
CA PHE A 207 -28.94 -9.52 -30.27
C PHE A 207 -28.68 -10.22 -28.93
N LEU A 208 -28.73 -9.48 -27.83
CA LEU A 208 -28.66 -9.99 -26.46
C LEU A 208 -29.51 -9.10 -25.52
N GLU A 209 -30.37 -9.72 -24.69
CA GLU A 209 -31.05 -9.04 -23.58
C GLU A 209 -30.47 -9.53 -22.23
N VAL A 210 -30.22 -8.60 -21.31
CA VAL A 210 -29.70 -8.87 -19.96
C VAL A 210 -30.47 -8.05 -18.93
N GLU A 211 -30.90 -8.69 -17.84
CA GLU A 211 -31.41 -7.98 -16.67
C GLU A 211 -30.27 -7.60 -15.72
N ILE A 212 -30.09 -6.30 -15.49
CA ILE A 212 -29.15 -5.77 -14.48
C ILE A 212 -29.93 -5.39 -13.21
N PRO A 213 -29.69 -6.04 -12.06
CA PRO A 213 -30.28 -5.62 -10.79
C PRO A 213 -29.65 -4.30 -10.33
N LEU A 214 -30.49 -3.31 -10.01
CA LEU A 214 -30.05 -2.05 -9.44
C LEU A 214 -29.96 -2.18 -7.92
N ASN A 215 -29.01 -1.46 -7.32
CA ASN A 215 -28.83 -1.39 -5.88
C ASN A 215 -29.70 -0.27 -5.26
N ASP A 216 -29.36 0.15 -4.04
CA ASP A 216 -30.00 1.25 -3.32
C ASP A 216 -29.36 2.63 -3.60
N SER A 217 -28.38 2.72 -4.52
CA SER A 217 -27.64 3.95 -4.80
C SER A 217 -28.41 4.89 -5.73
N LEU A 218 -28.58 6.13 -5.27
CA LEU A 218 -29.33 7.19 -5.95
C LEU A 218 -28.37 8.01 -6.85
N THR A 219 -27.99 7.40 -7.97
CA THR A 219 -26.89 7.84 -8.86
C THR A 219 -27.20 7.60 -10.34
N SER A 220 -26.31 8.06 -11.21
CA SER A 220 -26.28 7.68 -12.63
C SER A 220 -25.36 6.47 -12.81
N PHE A 221 -25.81 5.48 -13.58
CA PHE A 221 -24.97 4.34 -13.98
C PHE A 221 -24.72 4.37 -15.48
N LYS A 222 -23.45 4.23 -15.87
CA LYS A 222 -23.05 4.01 -17.25
C LYS A 222 -22.92 2.50 -17.49
N ILE A 223 -23.71 2.00 -18.42
CA ILE A 223 -23.69 0.61 -18.87
C ILE A 223 -22.86 0.56 -20.15
N VAL A 224 -21.89 -0.34 -20.22
CA VAL A 224 -20.93 -0.46 -21.32
C VAL A 224 -20.84 -1.92 -21.77
N ALA A 225 -21.11 -2.15 -23.06
CA ALA A 225 -20.88 -3.42 -23.73
C ALA A 225 -19.60 -3.31 -24.55
N ILE A 226 -18.60 -4.13 -24.23
CA ILE A 226 -17.32 -4.25 -24.93
C ILE A 226 -17.36 -5.54 -25.72
N VAL A 227 -17.14 -5.48 -27.02
CA VAL A 227 -17.36 -6.59 -27.94
C VAL A 227 -16.07 -6.92 -28.69
N HIS A 228 -15.75 -8.20 -28.79
CA HIS A 228 -14.73 -8.70 -29.71
C HIS A 228 -15.28 -9.88 -30.51
N SER A 229 -14.82 -10.04 -31.76
CA SER A 229 -15.18 -11.16 -32.62
C SER A 229 -13.97 -11.62 -33.42
N GLY A 230 -13.66 -12.91 -33.35
CA GLY A 230 -12.44 -13.47 -33.92
C GLY A 230 -11.18 -12.92 -33.26
N LYS A 231 -10.15 -12.64 -34.07
CA LYS A 231 -8.82 -12.17 -33.61
C LYS A 231 -8.59 -10.67 -33.75
N ASP A 232 -9.41 -9.99 -34.56
CA ASP A 232 -9.10 -8.66 -35.07
C ASP A 232 -10.29 -7.69 -35.10
N LYS A 233 -11.52 -8.12 -34.75
CA LYS A 233 -12.71 -7.25 -34.75
C LYS A 233 -13.07 -6.82 -33.34
N PHE A 234 -13.21 -5.52 -33.12
CA PHE A 234 -13.48 -4.92 -31.81
C PHE A 234 -14.55 -3.82 -31.90
N GLY A 235 -15.35 -3.66 -30.85
CA GLY A 235 -16.38 -2.65 -30.74
C GLY A 235 -16.74 -2.33 -29.30
N SER A 236 -17.37 -1.18 -29.07
CA SER A 236 -17.89 -0.82 -27.75
C SER A 236 -19.11 0.09 -27.89
N GLY A 237 -20.16 -0.17 -27.11
CA GLY A 237 -21.33 0.69 -27.00
C GLY A 237 -21.61 1.03 -25.53
N SER A 238 -22.19 2.20 -25.25
CA SER A 238 -22.61 2.57 -23.89
C SER A 238 -23.90 3.37 -23.82
N THR A 239 -24.67 3.18 -22.75
CA THR A 239 -25.85 3.97 -22.41
C THR A 239 -25.81 4.40 -20.93
N GLN A 240 -26.69 5.31 -20.53
CA GLN A 240 -26.81 5.83 -19.15
C GLN A 240 -28.22 5.61 -18.62
N ILE A 241 -28.31 5.14 -17.38
CA ILE A 241 -29.55 5.07 -16.60
C ILE A 241 -29.41 5.85 -15.29
N ARG A 242 -30.53 6.22 -14.67
CA ARG A 242 -30.57 6.94 -13.39
C ARG A 242 -31.48 6.24 -12.39
N THR A 243 -31.09 6.27 -11.11
CA THR A 243 -31.89 5.75 -9.99
C THR A 243 -32.25 6.89 -9.05
N THR A 244 -33.54 7.04 -8.68
CA THR A 244 -34.02 8.13 -7.82
C THR A 244 -35.10 7.68 -6.83
N LYS A 245 -35.34 8.51 -5.80
CA LYS A 245 -36.44 8.47 -4.83
C LYS A 245 -36.99 9.89 -4.64
N ASP A 246 -38.23 10.02 -4.17
CA ASP A 246 -38.91 11.30 -3.90
C ASP A 246 -38.07 12.30 -3.07
N VAL A 247 -37.37 11.78 -2.05
CA VAL A 247 -36.34 12.52 -1.32
C VAL A 247 -35.03 11.75 -1.44
N LEU A 248 -33.96 12.45 -1.82
CA LEU A 248 -32.59 11.97 -1.73
C LEU A 248 -32.03 12.35 -0.37
N ILE A 249 -31.43 11.39 0.33
CA ILE A 249 -30.83 11.60 1.66
C ILE A 249 -29.36 11.17 1.59
N TYR A 250 -28.47 12.08 1.94
CA TYR A 250 -27.02 11.84 1.95
C TYR A 250 -26.46 12.09 3.36
N PRO A 251 -25.59 11.22 3.90
CA PRO A 251 -24.94 11.46 5.18
C PRO A 251 -23.93 12.62 5.06
N SER A 252 -24.12 13.65 5.88
CA SER A 252 -23.19 14.76 6.08
C SER A 252 -22.38 14.51 7.37
N ILE A 253 -21.81 13.32 7.48
CA ILE A 253 -21.01 12.84 8.61
C ILE A 253 -19.65 12.40 8.07
N ALA A 254 -18.57 12.83 8.70
CA ALA A 254 -17.23 12.35 8.34
C ALA A 254 -17.10 10.84 8.61
N PRO A 255 -16.45 10.06 7.73
CA PRO A 255 -16.23 8.63 7.95
C PRO A 255 -15.27 8.32 9.11
N PHE A 256 -14.58 9.35 9.62
CA PHE A 256 -13.70 9.27 10.78
C PHE A 256 -13.93 10.45 11.72
N ALA A 257 -13.86 10.20 13.03
CA ALA A 257 -13.74 11.21 14.07
C ALA A 257 -12.77 10.75 15.17
N ARG A 258 -12.30 11.66 16.04
CA ARG A 258 -11.53 11.30 17.23
C ARG A 258 -12.34 11.43 18.50
N GLU A 259 -11.98 10.62 19.50
CA GLU A 259 -12.52 10.71 20.84
C GLU A 259 -12.46 12.14 21.39
N LYS A 260 -13.60 12.65 21.88
CA LYS A 260 -13.81 14.01 22.39
C LYS A 260 -13.76 15.14 21.34
N ASP A 261 -13.77 14.82 20.04
CA ASP A 261 -14.14 15.83 19.03
C ASP A 261 -15.59 16.29 19.27
N GLU A 262 -15.87 17.56 18.99
CA GLU A 262 -17.21 18.16 19.02
C GLU A 262 -17.54 18.61 17.59
N ILE A 263 -18.46 17.93 16.91
CA ILE A 263 -18.65 18.04 15.47
C ILE A 263 -20.09 18.43 15.14
N LEU A 264 -20.27 19.44 14.28
CA LEU A 264 -21.56 19.73 13.65
C LEU A 264 -21.75 18.79 12.46
N SER A 265 -22.70 17.85 12.54
CA SER A 265 -22.88 16.79 11.52
C SER A 265 -24.32 16.30 11.45
N GLY A 266 -24.68 15.63 10.36
CA GLY A 266 -26.06 15.14 10.17
C GLY A 266 -26.32 14.63 8.77
N ILE A 267 -27.39 15.11 8.12
CA ILE A 267 -27.80 14.66 6.78
C ILE A 267 -28.14 15.84 5.85
N SER A 268 -27.84 15.67 4.57
CA SER A 268 -28.35 16.51 3.48
C SER A 268 -29.58 15.85 2.87
N LEU A 269 -30.66 16.61 2.70
CA LEU A 269 -31.89 16.16 2.05
C LEU A 269 -32.16 17.00 0.81
N LYS A 270 -32.60 16.35 -0.27
CA LYS A 270 -33.09 17.00 -1.49
C LYS A 270 -34.44 16.42 -1.89
N ASN A 271 -35.43 17.30 -2.03
CA ASN A 271 -36.72 16.95 -2.60
C ASN A 271 -36.60 16.87 -4.14
N THR A 272 -36.96 15.75 -4.76
CA THR A 272 -36.98 15.61 -6.23
C THR A 272 -38.39 15.70 -6.82
N THR A 273 -39.40 15.88 -5.98
CA THR A 273 -40.80 15.99 -6.39
C THR A 273 -41.18 17.44 -6.69
N GLU A 274 -42.30 17.61 -7.40
CA GLU A 274 -42.90 18.91 -7.71
C GLU A 274 -43.79 19.46 -6.57
N ARG A 275 -43.87 18.75 -5.44
CA ARG A 275 -44.69 19.13 -4.27
C ARG A 275 -43.82 19.47 -3.06
N ASN A 276 -44.34 20.31 -2.17
CA ASN A 276 -43.70 20.56 -0.88
C ASN A 276 -43.90 19.34 0.03
N LEU A 277 -42.89 19.03 0.85
CA LEU A 277 -42.86 17.88 1.76
C LEU A 277 -42.59 18.35 3.20
N GLU A 278 -43.33 17.78 4.15
CA GLU A 278 -43.07 17.92 5.58
C GLU A 278 -42.48 16.60 6.08
N LEU A 279 -41.22 16.67 6.55
CA LEU A 279 -40.42 15.51 6.90
C LEU A 279 -40.06 15.52 8.39
N GLU A 280 -40.38 14.43 9.07
CA GLU A 280 -39.86 14.08 10.40
C GLU A 280 -38.59 13.22 10.23
N ILE A 281 -37.50 13.62 10.88
CA ILE A 281 -36.21 12.92 10.87
C ILE A 281 -35.91 12.46 12.28
N SER A 282 -36.01 11.15 12.51
CA SER A 282 -35.74 10.48 13.77
C SER A 282 -34.38 9.76 13.72
N PRO A 283 -33.33 10.30 14.37
CA PRO A 283 -32.03 9.65 14.46
C PRO A 283 -32.02 8.52 15.49
N ARG A 284 -31.26 7.46 15.21
CA ARG A 284 -30.86 6.42 16.18
C ARG A 284 -29.36 6.22 16.09
N THR A 285 -28.71 5.97 17.21
CA THR A 285 -27.25 5.81 17.28
C THR A 285 -26.85 4.62 18.15
N SER A 286 -25.73 3.99 17.82
CA SER A 286 -25.07 2.96 18.64
C SER A 286 -23.58 3.30 18.73
N PRO A 287 -23.04 3.66 19.92
CA PRO A 287 -23.75 3.90 21.18
C PRO A 287 -24.79 5.04 21.08
N ASP A 288 -25.76 5.07 22.00
CA ASP A 288 -26.80 6.11 22.01
C ASP A 288 -26.26 7.47 22.43
N LEU A 289 -26.24 8.41 21.47
CA LEU A 289 -25.85 9.81 21.64
C LEU A 289 -27.03 10.73 22.00
N LYS A 290 -28.26 10.20 22.18
CA LYS A 290 -29.47 10.93 22.56
C LYS A 290 -29.81 12.12 21.65
N LEU A 291 -29.69 11.91 20.34
CA LEU A 291 -29.99 12.94 19.33
C LEU A 291 -31.49 13.20 19.23
N GLU A 292 -31.88 14.46 19.12
CA GLU A 292 -33.29 14.90 19.01
C GLU A 292 -33.91 14.61 17.63
N THR A 293 -35.20 14.25 17.58
CA THR A 293 -35.98 14.21 16.33
C THR A 293 -36.22 15.63 15.81
N LYS A 294 -36.05 15.85 14.50
CA LYS A 294 -36.24 17.17 13.86
C LYS A 294 -37.31 17.13 12.78
N ASN A 295 -38.13 18.16 12.74
CA ASN A 295 -39.14 18.37 11.70
C ASN A 295 -38.71 19.50 10.77
N ILE A 296 -38.83 19.29 9.46
CA ILE A 296 -38.47 20.27 8.44
C ILE A 296 -39.51 20.31 7.32
N GLN A 297 -39.57 21.44 6.61
CA GLN A 297 -40.33 21.58 5.38
C GLN A 297 -39.33 21.77 4.22
N LEU A 298 -39.44 20.96 3.17
CA LEU A 298 -38.72 21.16 1.90
C LEU A 298 -39.72 21.53 0.81
N LYS A 299 -39.46 22.62 0.08
CA LYS A 299 -40.18 22.97 -1.14
C LYS A 299 -39.82 22.01 -2.28
N ALA A 300 -40.63 22.02 -3.32
CA ALA A 300 -40.34 21.32 -4.58
C ALA A 300 -38.92 21.65 -5.09
N GLY A 301 -38.11 20.63 -5.38
CA GLY A 301 -36.73 20.77 -5.85
C GLY A 301 -35.68 21.29 -4.84
N GLU A 302 -36.10 21.71 -3.62
CA GLU A 302 -35.22 22.32 -2.62
C GLU A 302 -34.22 21.31 -2.03
N SER A 303 -33.08 21.81 -1.56
CA SER A 303 -32.06 21.01 -0.85
C SER A 303 -31.67 21.74 0.43
N THR A 304 -31.57 21.01 1.54
CA THR A 304 -31.22 21.56 2.85
C THR A 304 -30.42 20.55 3.68
N ASN A 305 -29.71 21.04 4.70
CA ASN A 305 -28.92 20.21 5.60
C ASN A 305 -29.47 20.31 7.02
N VAL A 306 -29.69 19.15 7.65
CA VAL A 306 -30.09 19.04 9.05
C VAL A 306 -28.91 18.55 9.85
N TYR A 307 -28.56 19.30 10.91
CA TYR A 307 -27.40 19.06 11.73
C TYR A 307 -27.76 18.85 13.21
N TRP A 308 -26.89 18.12 13.89
CA TRP A 308 -26.82 17.95 15.34
C TRP A 308 -25.40 18.25 15.80
N ASN A 309 -25.25 18.72 17.05
CA ASN A 309 -23.97 18.81 17.72
C ASN A 309 -23.63 17.41 18.28
N LEU A 310 -22.59 16.78 17.74
CA LEU A 310 -22.14 15.46 18.16
C LEU A 310 -20.90 15.61 19.06
N SER A 311 -20.93 15.02 20.25
CA SER A 311 -19.73 14.84 21.08
C SER A 311 -19.29 13.38 20.97
N ILE A 312 -18.05 13.15 20.52
CA ILE A 312 -17.58 11.81 20.21
C ILE A 312 -17.13 11.09 21.50
N PRO A 313 -17.74 9.95 21.88
CA PRO A 313 -17.42 9.24 23.12
C PRO A 313 -16.01 8.65 23.12
N ILE A 314 -15.48 8.42 24.32
CA ILE A 314 -14.25 7.66 24.56
C ILE A 314 -14.52 6.13 24.54
N GLN A 315 -13.47 5.35 24.29
CA GLN A 315 -13.46 3.88 24.33
C GLN A 315 -14.52 3.26 23.40
N LYS A 316 -14.57 3.77 22.17
CA LYS A 316 -15.38 3.26 21.05
C LYS A 316 -14.54 3.25 19.77
N GLU A 317 -14.68 2.19 18.98
CA GLU A 317 -14.01 2.03 17.68
C GLU A 317 -14.90 2.47 16.51
N GLU A 318 -16.22 2.40 16.66
CA GLU A 318 -17.21 2.86 15.69
C GLU A 318 -18.44 3.49 16.36
N ILE A 319 -19.12 4.38 15.62
CA ILE A 319 -20.48 4.83 15.90
C ILE A 319 -21.33 4.51 14.67
N VAL A 320 -22.44 3.80 14.88
CA VAL A 320 -23.43 3.53 13.83
C VAL A 320 -24.58 4.53 13.97
N TYR A 321 -24.82 5.31 12.92
CA TYR A 321 -25.94 6.24 12.80
C TYR A 321 -27.02 5.63 11.91
N GLU A 322 -28.28 5.80 12.26
CA GLU A 322 -29.42 5.47 11.41
C GLU A 322 -30.44 6.62 11.46
N PHE A 323 -30.65 7.29 10.32
CA PHE A 323 -31.60 8.39 10.18
C PHE A 323 -32.85 7.89 9.48
N GLN A 324 -33.92 7.67 10.25
CA GLN A 324 -35.23 7.38 9.69
C GLN A 324 -35.91 8.70 9.32
N THR A 325 -36.20 8.90 8.03
CA THR A 325 -36.93 10.07 7.53
C THR A 325 -38.31 9.63 7.06
N LYS A 326 -39.35 10.26 7.58
CA LYS A 326 -40.75 9.96 7.24
C LYS A 326 -41.48 11.24 6.85
N GLU A 327 -42.31 11.18 5.83
CA GLU A 327 -43.26 12.24 5.53
C GLU A 327 -44.44 12.21 6.52
N THR A 328 -44.73 13.34 7.15
CA THR A 328 -45.77 13.44 8.19
C THR A 328 -47.16 13.20 7.63
N ASN A 329 -47.42 13.73 6.43
CA ASN A 329 -48.74 13.78 5.79
C ASN A 329 -48.79 12.97 4.46
N GLY A 330 -47.92 11.97 4.29
CA GLY A 330 -47.87 11.16 3.08
C GLY A 330 -47.25 9.78 3.29
N THR A 331 -46.80 9.16 2.20
CA THR A 331 -46.35 7.75 2.17
C THR A 331 -44.83 7.59 2.09
N PHE A 332 -44.07 8.67 1.92
CA PHE A 332 -42.62 8.57 1.85
C PHE A 332 -42.02 8.18 3.20
N THR A 333 -41.14 7.18 3.17
CA THR A 333 -40.34 6.74 4.31
C THR A 333 -39.03 6.17 3.79
N ASP A 334 -37.91 6.54 4.42
CA ASP A 334 -36.58 6.01 4.09
C ASP A 334 -35.70 5.93 5.35
N SER A 335 -34.68 5.09 5.32
CA SER A 335 -33.69 4.98 6.40
C SER A 335 -32.29 4.91 5.82
N VAL A 336 -31.43 5.85 6.24
CA VAL A 336 -30.01 5.88 5.86
C VAL A 336 -29.16 5.49 7.05
N ARG A 337 -28.37 4.43 6.89
CA ARG A 337 -27.39 3.98 7.89
C ARG A 337 -25.98 4.35 7.48
N PHE A 338 -25.22 4.97 8.39
CA PHE A 338 -23.83 5.37 8.21
C PHE A 338 -22.98 4.84 9.36
N ARG A 339 -21.70 4.53 9.11
CA ARG A 339 -20.73 4.20 10.14
C ARG A 339 -19.61 5.22 10.14
N GLN A 340 -19.30 5.74 11.33
CA GLN A 340 -18.12 6.57 11.57
C GLN A 340 -17.13 5.75 12.37
N LYS A 341 -15.90 5.63 11.88
CA LYS A 341 -14.79 5.09 12.67
C LYS A 341 -14.37 6.13 13.71
N VAL A 342 -14.17 5.70 14.95
CA VAL A 342 -13.65 6.54 16.03
C VAL A 342 -12.20 6.16 16.32
N GLY A 343 -11.31 7.15 16.34
CA GLY A 343 -9.90 6.98 16.70
C GLY A 343 -9.56 7.64 18.03
N GLU A 344 -8.59 7.08 18.73
CA GLU A 344 -8.06 7.65 19.98
C GLU A 344 -7.50 9.07 19.71
N SER A 345 -7.86 10.05 20.55
CA SER A 345 -7.27 11.40 20.47
C SER A 345 -5.86 11.45 21.08
N ILE A 346 -5.62 10.69 22.15
CA ILE A 346 -4.29 10.41 22.70
C ILE A 346 -4.22 8.91 22.97
N PRO A 347 -3.35 8.14 22.28
CA PRO A 347 -3.42 6.69 22.30
C PRO A 347 -2.98 6.09 23.63
N VAL A 348 -3.66 5.03 24.07
CA VAL A 348 -3.34 4.31 25.30
C VAL A 348 -2.12 3.41 25.06
N ARG A 349 -0.97 3.85 25.59
CA ARG A 349 0.33 3.18 25.40
C ARG A 349 0.78 2.44 26.66
N VAL A 350 1.55 1.37 26.47
CA VAL A 350 2.20 0.65 27.58
C VAL A 350 3.30 1.55 28.13
N LEU A 351 3.21 1.91 29.41
CA LEU A 351 4.21 2.68 30.13
C LEU A 351 5.30 1.76 30.66
N GLN A 352 4.87 0.66 31.29
CA GLN A 352 5.74 -0.38 31.85
C GLN A 352 5.14 -1.76 31.56
N SER A 353 6.01 -2.72 31.24
CA SER A 353 5.68 -4.14 31.22
C SER A 353 6.53 -4.84 32.28
N THR A 354 5.89 -5.46 33.25
CA THR A 354 6.54 -6.22 34.31
C THR A 354 6.24 -7.70 34.11
N PHE A 355 7.30 -8.49 33.96
CA PHE A 355 7.24 -9.94 33.83
C PHE A 355 7.91 -10.61 35.03
N ARG A 356 7.19 -11.48 35.75
CA ARG A 356 7.65 -12.17 36.97
C ARG A 356 7.11 -13.59 37.02
N ARG A 357 7.80 -14.48 37.72
CA ARG A 357 7.30 -15.83 38.05
C ARG A 357 6.88 -15.88 39.51
N LEU A 358 5.76 -16.53 39.78
CA LEU A 358 5.28 -16.82 41.14
C LEU A 358 6.07 -18.00 41.72
N GLU A 359 7.32 -17.76 42.13
CA GLU A 359 8.20 -18.81 42.67
C GLU A 359 7.67 -19.41 43.97
N ASP A 360 7.19 -18.58 44.90
CA ASP A 360 6.64 -19.02 46.20
C ASP A 360 5.10 -18.96 46.23
N GLY A 361 4.47 -18.97 45.05
CA GLY A 361 3.02 -18.84 44.90
C GLY A 361 2.46 -17.45 45.26
N LYS A 362 3.30 -16.48 45.64
CA LYS A 362 2.88 -15.10 45.96
C LYS A 362 3.74 -14.03 45.28
N LEU A 363 3.12 -12.90 44.95
CA LEU A 363 3.79 -11.69 44.45
C LEU A 363 2.97 -10.48 44.93
N SER A 364 3.65 -9.41 45.36
CA SER A 364 3.03 -8.12 45.69
C SER A 364 3.87 -7.02 45.05
N LEU A 365 3.23 -6.07 44.37
CA LEU A 365 3.89 -4.98 43.63
C LEU A 365 3.14 -3.67 43.85
N PRO A 366 3.82 -2.57 44.23
CA PRO A 366 3.20 -1.26 44.33
C PRO A 366 2.89 -0.72 42.93
N ILE A 367 1.68 -0.22 42.74
CA ILE A 367 1.18 0.38 41.50
C ILE A 367 0.42 1.67 41.83
N GLN A 368 0.57 2.69 40.97
CA GLN A 368 -0.13 3.97 41.03
C GLN A 368 -0.32 4.54 39.62
N GLU A 369 -1.30 5.42 39.44
CA GLU A 369 -1.47 6.17 38.20
C GLU A 369 -0.32 7.18 37.97
N ASN A 370 0.10 7.32 36.72
CA ASN A 370 1.11 8.32 36.37
C ASN A 370 0.45 9.71 36.41
N GLN A 371 1.00 10.62 37.20
CA GLN A 371 0.50 11.99 37.38
C GLN A 371 0.50 12.82 36.08
N GLU A 372 1.27 12.43 35.07
CA GLU A 372 1.27 13.07 33.75
C GLU A 372 0.20 12.52 32.80
N ALA A 373 -0.43 11.38 33.12
CA ALA A 373 -1.47 10.78 32.30
C ALA A 373 -2.80 11.55 32.41
N ILE A 374 -3.65 11.34 31.41
CA ILE A 374 -5.05 11.79 31.51
C ILE A 374 -5.70 11.01 32.66
N ALA A 375 -6.22 11.71 33.67
CA ALA A 375 -6.84 11.10 34.84
C ALA A 375 -7.94 10.10 34.44
N GLY A 376 -7.88 8.88 34.97
CA GLY A 376 -8.82 7.81 34.64
C GLY A 376 -8.56 7.12 33.30
N SER A 377 -7.49 7.48 32.56
CA SER A 377 -7.00 6.69 31.42
C SER A 377 -6.07 5.55 31.82
N GLY A 378 -5.60 5.55 33.09
CA GLY A 378 -4.77 4.48 33.62
C GLY A 378 -5.49 3.15 33.69
N GLN A 379 -4.88 2.11 33.11
CA GLN A 379 -5.33 0.72 33.17
C GLN A 379 -4.18 -0.19 33.62
N ILE A 380 -4.50 -1.12 34.51
CA ILE A 380 -3.65 -2.27 34.86
C ILE A 380 -4.18 -3.45 34.09
N GLU A 381 -3.28 -4.16 33.42
CA GLU A 381 -3.66 -5.28 32.59
C GLU A 381 -2.80 -6.51 32.95
N VAL A 382 -3.48 -7.54 33.44
CA VAL A 382 -2.88 -8.75 34.01
C VAL A 382 -3.13 -9.92 33.07
N SER A 383 -2.05 -10.61 32.71
CA SER A 383 -2.09 -11.86 31.95
C SER A 383 -1.24 -12.93 32.64
N LEU A 384 -1.68 -14.18 32.56
CA LEU A 384 -1.03 -15.31 33.20
C LEU A 384 -0.62 -16.35 32.14
N LYS A 385 0.58 -16.93 32.29
CA LYS A 385 1.12 -17.94 31.37
C LYS A 385 1.77 -19.10 32.14
N SER A 386 1.62 -20.31 31.64
CA SER A 386 2.36 -21.47 32.15
C SER A 386 3.82 -21.51 31.68
N SER A 387 4.17 -20.81 30.58
CA SER A 387 5.51 -20.78 29.99
C SER A 387 6.25 -19.44 30.14
N LEU A 388 7.58 -19.50 30.17
CA LEU A 388 8.47 -18.33 30.22
C LEU A 388 8.34 -17.50 28.93
N THR A 389 8.30 -18.19 27.80
CA THR A 389 8.23 -17.57 26.47
C THR A 389 6.86 -16.95 26.17
N GLY A 390 5.78 -17.51 26.72
CA GLY A 390 4.40 -17.14 26.39
C GLY A 390 4.04 -15.68 26.75
N GLY A 391 4.74 -15.10 27.73
CA GLY A 391 4.52 -13.70 28.12
C GLY A 391 5.16 -12.70 27.17
N ALA A 392 6.42 -12.93 26.80
CA ALA A 392 7.12 -12.11 25.81
C ALA A 392 6.44 -12.14 24.43
N ILE A 393 5.91 -13.31 24.01
CA ILE A 393 5.07 -13.45 22.81
C ILE A 393 3.83 -12.56 22.91
N LEU A 394 3.09 -12.62 24.03
CA LEU A 394 1.84 -11.87 24.18
C LEU A 394 2.06 -10.35 24.07
N SER A 395 3.02 -9.83 24.82
CA SER A 395 3.34 -8.39 24.82
C SER A 395 3.79 -7.92 23.43
N SER A 396 4.59 -8.72 22.71
CA SER A 396 5.03 -8.43 21.34
C SER A 396 3.84 -8.41 20.37
N LYS A 397 2.91 -9.37 20.45
CA LYS A 397 1.68 -9.37 19.63
C LYS A 397 0.83 -8.11 19.85
N GLU A 398 0.71 -7.63 21.08
CA GLU A 398 -0.04 -6.40 21.41
C GLU A 398 0.61 -5.12 20.89
N TYR A 399 1.94 -5.11 20.73
CA TYR A 399 2.66 -4.04 20.05
C TYR A 399 2.39 -4.11 18.54
N MET A 400 2.59 -5.28 17.93
CA MET A 400 2.40 -5.49 16.49
C MET A 400 0.99 -5.12 16.01
N ASN A 401 -0.04 -5.50 16.76
CA ASN A 401 -1.44 -5.17 16.44
C ASN A 401 -1.74 -3.66 16.43
N ARG A 402 -1.00 -2.85 17.21
CA ARG A 402 -1.17 -1.38 17.29
C ARG A 402 -0.20 -0.60 16.42
N TYR A 403 0.79 -1.26 15.82
CA TYR A 403 1.83 -0.60 15.05
C TYR A 403 1.23 0.14 13.83
N PRO A 404 1.49 1.43 13.60
CA PRO A 404 0.63 2.26 12.75
C PRO A 404 0.86 2.12 11.23
N TYR A 405 2.03 1.60 10.83
CA TYR A 405 2.48 1.62 9.43
C TYR A 405 2.07 0.37 8.64
N SER A 406 2.12 0.51 7.31
CA SER A 406 1.45 -0.37 6.35
C SER A 406 2.34 -0.93 5.23
N CYS A 407 3.66 -0.78 5.30
CA CYS A 407 4.55 -1.38 4.30
C CYS A 407 4.46 -2.92 4.33
N LEU A 408 4.89 -3.57 3.25
CA LEU A 408 4.73 -5.02 3.11
C LEU A 408 5.41 -5.79 4.24
N GLU A 409 6.64 -5.44 4.62
CA GLU A 409 7.35 -6.01 5.78
C GLU A 409 6.46 -6.00 7.03
N GLN A 410 5.93 -4.83 7.37
CA GLN A 410 5.14 -4.63 8.59
C GLN A 410 3.83 -5.41 8.55
N LYS A 411 3.18 -5.51 7.38
CA LYS A 411 1.99 -6.35 7.18
C LYS A 411 2.31 -7.82 7.43
N LEU A 412 3.43 -8.33 6.90
CA LEU A 412 3.86 -9.73 7.09
C LEU A 412 4.23 -10.00 8.55
N SER A 413 4.98 -9.11 9.18
CA SER A 413 5.38 -9.20 10.58
C SER A 413 4.17 -9.20 11.52
N LYS A 414 3.13 -8.41 11.21
CA LYS A 414 1.82 -8.47 11.88
C LYS A 414 1.08 -9.79 11.64
N ALA A 415 1.12 -10.32 10.43
CA ALA A 415 0.49 -11.59 10.08
C ALA A 415 1.15 -12.85 10.70
N ILE A 416 2.34 -12.71 11.32
CA ILE A 416 2.90 -13.72 12.24
C ILE A 416 2.24 -13.61 13.65
N SER A 417 1.81 -12.42 14.03
CA SER A 417 1.11 -12.17 15.31
C SER A 417 -0.37 -12.58 15.27
N SER A 418 -1.02 -12.39 14.11
CA SER A 418 -2.46 -12.59 13.87
C SER A 418 -2.71 -13.60 12.76
N GLU A 419 -3.54 -14.62 13.03
CA GLU A 419 -3.72 -15.73 12.08
C GLU A 419 -4.44 -15.34 10.77
N LYS A 420 -5.29 -14.30 10.80
CA LYS A 420 -6.22 -13.96 9.71
C LYS A 420 -5.60 -13.16 8.56
N ASP A 421 -4.48 -12.49 8.79
CA ASP A 421 -3.99 -11.45 7.87
C ASP A 421 -3.10 -11.99 6.75
N TRP A 422 -2.45 -13.16 6.95
CA TRP A 422 -1.48 -13.72 6.00
C TRP A 422 -2.10 -14.01 4.63
N ASP A 423 -3.22 -14.72 4.59
CA ASP A 423 -3.83 -15.17 3.34
C ASP A 423 -4.37 -13.98 2.51
N GLN A 424 -4.83 -12.92 3.18
CA GLN A 424 -5.21 -11.67 2.53
C GLN A 424 -4.00 -10.97 1.89
N ILE A 425 -2.83 -10.97 2.54
CA ILE A 425 -1.58 -10.44 1.98
C ILE A 425 -1.14 -11.29 0.78
N MET A 426 -1.18 -12.63 0.88
CA MET A 426 -0.83 -13.53 -0.22
C MET A 426 -1.68 -13.28 -1.48
N ASN A 427 -2.99 -13.08 -1.32
CA ASN A 427 -3.90 -12.75 -2.43
C ASN A 427 -3.58 -11.41 -3.11
N GLN A 428 -2.91 -10.49 -2.41
CA GLN A 428 -2.50 -9.18 -2.94
C GLN A 428 -1.01 -9.12 -3.34
N LEU A 429 -0.24 -10.18 -3.09
CA LEU A 429 1.22 -10.17 -3.16
C LEU A 429 1.75 -9.88 -4.57
N ASN A 430 1.03 -10.27 -5.62
CA ASN A 430 1.35 -9.93 -7.01
C ASN A 430 1.39 -8.41 -7.28
N THR A 431 0.64 -7.58 -6.54
CA THR A 431 0.71 -6.11 -6.67
C THR A 431 2.03 -5.53 -6.15
N TYR A 432 2.73 -6.29 -5.30
CA TYR A 432 4.02 -5.93 -4.73
C TYR A 432 5.22 -6.47 -5.51
N LEU A 433 5.03 -7.26 -6.57
CA LEU A 433 6.14 -7.68 -7.44
C LEU A 433 6.62 -6.53 -8.35
N ASP A 434 7.93 -6.42 -8.52
CA ASP A 434 8.55 -5.61 -9.58
C ASP A 434 8.72 -6.42 -10.88
N GLY A 435 9.27 -5.79 -11.92
CA GLY A 435 9.49 -6.43 -13.23
C GLY A 435 10.58 -7.52 -13.24
N ASP A 436 11.35 -7.68 -12.16
CA ASP A 436 12.34 -8.74 -11.98
C ASP A 436 11.83 -9.92 -11.13
N GLY A 437 10.67 -9.78 -10.48
CA GLY A 437 10.10 -10.76 -9.56
C GLY A 437 10.47 -10.55 -8.09
N LEU A 438 11.05 -9.40 -7.72
CA LEU A 438 11.36 -9.04 -6.33
C LEU A 438 10.19 -8.28 -5.69
N LEU A 439 10.04 -8.42 -4.37
CA LEU A 439 9.00 -7.76 -3.60
C LEU A 439 9.36 -6.32 -3.22
N LYS A 440 8.42 -5.40 -3.46
CA LYS A 440 8.46 -3.99 -3.08
C LYS A 440 7.91 -3.76 -1.68
N PHE A 441 8.37 -2.71 -1.00
CA PHE A 441 7.78 -2.28 0.28
C PHE A 441 6.36 -1.70 0.13
N PHE A 442 6.08 -1.01 -0.99
CA PHE A 442 4.76 -0.49 -1.34
C PHE A 442 4.43 -0.83 -2.81
N PRO A 443 3.14 -1.01 -3.19
CA PRO A 443 2.79 -1.41 -4.56
C PRO A 443 3.26 -0.42 -5.64
N MET A 444 3.31 0.87 -5.28
CA MET A 444 3.72 1.97 -6.15
C MET A 444 5.24 2.20 -6.22
N SER A 445 6.06 1.47 -5.45
CA SER A 445 7.52 1.56 -5.55
C SER A 445 8.00 1.11 -6.94
N LEU A 446 9.13 1.66 -7.41
CA LEU A 446 9.68 1.32 -8.73
C LEU A 446 10.43 -0.02 -8.74
N TYR A 447 11.15 -0.34 -7.67
CA TYR A 447 12.02 -1.50 -7.57
C TYR A 447 11.71 -2.34 -6.32
N GLY A 448 11.80 -3.65 -6.45
CA GLY A 448 11.73 -4.62 -5.37
C GLY A 448 13.09 -4.82 -4.70
N SER A 449 13.04 -5.28 -3.45
CA SER A 449 14.18 -5.50 -2.56
C SER A 449 14.46 -7.00 -2.38
N GLU A 450 15.72 -7.38 -2.62
CA GLU A 450 16.25 -8.71 -2.34
C GLU A 450 16.16 -9.08 -0.86
N ILE A 451 16.28 -8.11 0.04
CA ILE A 451 16.21 -8.32 1.49
C ILE A 451 14.77 -8.54 1.95
N LEU A 452 13.82 -7.73 1.47
CA LEU A 452 12.39 -7.95 1.74
C LEU A 452 11.91 -9.30 1.20
N THR A 453 12.36 -9.65 -0.01
CA THR A 453 12.04 -10.94 -0.64
C THR A 453 12.62 -12.12 0.16
N SER A 454 13.85 -11.99 0.65
CA SER A 454 14.49 -12.97 1.53
C SER A 454 13.77 -13.09 2.88
N TYR A 455 13.34 -11.97 3.46
CA TYR A 455 12.61 -11.92 4.73
C TYR A 455 11.28 -12.69 4.67
N VAL A 456 10.50 -12.52 3.60
CA VAL A 456 9.24 -13.25 3.34
C VAL A 456 9.46 -14.76 3.31
N LEU A 457 10.51 -15.21 2.61
CA LEU A 457 10.87 -16.63 2.53
C LEU A 457 11.33 -17.17 3.89
N ILE A 458 12.10 -16.40 4.66
CA ILE A 458 12.51 -16.77 6.03
C ILE A 458 11.28 -16.94 6.92
N LEU A 459 10.36 -15.96 6.97
CA LEU A 459 9.12 -16.04 7.73
C LEU A 459 8.26 -17.25 7.36
N SER A 460 8.11 -17.53 6.07
CA SER A 460 7.34 -18.69 5.60
C SER A 460 8.01 -20.02 5.96
N SER A 461 9.34 -20.08 6.02
CA SER A 461 10.08 -21.29 6.39
C SER A 461 10.14 -21.58 7.91
N GLU A 462 10.03 -20.55 8.75
CA GLU A 462 10.09 -20.65 10.22
C GLU A 462 8.69 -20.73 10.86
N SER A 463 7.62 -20.71 10.07
CA SER A 463 6.23 -20.74 10.52
C SER A 463 5.39 -21.75 9.72
N ASP A 464 4.15 -21.99 10.15
CA ASP A 464 3.20 -22.81 9.39
C ASP A 464 2.52 -22.02 8.23
N LYS A 465 2.94 -20.76 7.97
CA LYS A 465 2.38 -19.88 6.95
C LYS A 465 3.07 -20.08 5.59
N LYS A 466 2.31 -20.48 4.57
CA LYS A 466 2.83 -20.78 3.22
C LYS A 466 2.64 -19.63 2.24
N ILE A 467 3.54 -19.53 1.27
CA ILE A 467 3.41 -18.67 0.09
C ILE A 467 2.81 -19.52 -1.06
N PRO A 468 1.92 -18.99 -1.90
CA PRO A 468 1.45 -19.69 -3.10
C PRO A 468 2.61 -20.12 -4.01
N GLU A 469 2.60 -21.37 -4.48
CA GLU A 469 3.76 -22.00 -5.14
C GLU A 469 4.27 -21.23 -6.38
N GLU A 470 3.36 -20.70 -7.21
CA GLU A 470 3.69 -19.86 -8.36
C GLU A 470 4.47 -18.60 -7.97
N ILE A 471 4.03 -17.91 -6.91
CA ILE A 471 4.69 -16.72 -6.39
C ILE A 471 6.02 -17.12 -5.74
N GLN A 472 6.03 -18.17 -4.91
CA GLN A 472 7.26 -18.67 -4.26
C GLN A 472 8.35 -18.99 -5.31
N ASN A 473 8.00 -19.66 -6.40
CA ASN A 473 8.93 -19.96 -7.48
C ASN A 473 9.43 -18.68 -8.17
N THR A 474 8.56 -17.69 -8.39
CA THR A 474 8.94 -16.36 -8.90
C THR A 474 9.95 -15.66 -7.99
N LEU A 475 9.73 -15.67 -6.67
CA LEU A 475 10.66 -15.07 -5.69
C LEU A 475 12.02 -15.80 -5.68
N LEU A 476 12.00 -17.13 -5.73
CA LEU A 476 13.22 -17.94 -5.76
C LEU A 476 14.01 -17.71 -7.06
N GLU A 477 13.35 -17.61 -8.22
CA GLU A 477 14.00 -17.30 -9.49
C GLU A 477 14.66 -15.91 -9.45
N ALA A 478 13.94 -14.89 -8.97
CA ALA A 478 14.46 -13.54 -8.83
C ALA A 478 15.70 -13.49 -7.90
N LEU A 479 15.65 -14.18 -6.76
CA LEU A 479 16.79 -14.26 -5.85
C LEU A 479 17.97 -15.05 -6.43
N ASN A 480 17.74 -16.13 -7.18
CA ASN A 480 18.79 -16.85 -7.91
C ASN A 480 19.45 -15.94 -8.99
N ARG A 481 18.65 -15.17 -9.74
CA ARG A 481 19.13 -14.18 -10.71
C ARG A 481 19.98 -13.10 -10.03
N TYR A 482 19.60 -12.64 -8.84
CA TYR A 482 20.41 -11.71 -8.03
C TYR A 482 21.75 -12.31 -7.59
N THR A 483 21.77 -13.53 -7.02
CA THR A 483 23.03 -14.16 -6.54
C THR A 483 24.03 -14.44 -7.66
N ASN A 484 23.52 -14.60 -8.89
CA ASN A 484 24.29 -14.78 -10.13
C ASN A 484 24.67 -13.45 -10.83
N GLY A 485 24.31 -12.29 -10.26
CA GLY A 485 24.65 -10.97 -10.80
C GLY A 485 23.82 -10.53 -12.02
N LEU A 486 22.73 -11.23 -12.35
CA LEU A 486 21.80 -10.84 -13.42
C LEU A 486 20.81 -9.75 -12.99
N ILE A 487 20.65 -9.57 -11.67
CA ILE A 487 19.90 -8.47 -11.07
C ILE A 487 20.86 -7.71 -10.16
N TYR A 488 20.86 -6.39 -10.28
CA TYR A 488 21.62 -5.49 -9.43
C TYR A 488 20.68 -4.47 -8.78
N ARG A 489 20.96 -4.14 -7.51
CA ARG A 489 20.19 -3.20 -6.69
C ARG A 489 21.17 -2.35 -5.88
N ASN A 490 21.27 -1.07 -6.23
CA ASN A 490 22.06 -0.09 -5.47
C ASN A 490 21.51 0.04 -4.05
N SER A 491 22.37 0.38 -3.11
CA SER A 491 22.00 0.75 -1.74
C SER A 491 22.24 2.24 -1.56
N TYR A 492 21.26 2.96 -1.01
CA TYR A 492 21.45 4.38 -0.72
C TYR A 492 22.49 4.65 0.37
N ILE A 493 22.74 3.65 1.25
CA ILE A 493 23.61 3.78 2.43
C ILE A 493 24.99 3.14 2.22
N SER A 494 25.05 1.94 1.64
CA SER A 494 26.31 1.21 1.45
C SER A 494 26.29 0.34 0.20
N ASN A 495 26.98 0.79 -0.85
CA ASN A 495 27.18 0.02 -2.07
C ASN A 495 28.20 -1.13 -1.92
N THR A 496 28.92 -1.18 -0.79
CA THR A 496 29.88 -2.25 -0.47
C THR A 496 29.24 -3.52 0.12
N ASP A 497 27.96 -3.46 0.51
CA ASP A 497 27.28 -4.56 1.23
C ASP A 497 26.81 -5.71 0.34
N PHE A 498 27.16 -5.72 -0.96
CA PHE A 498 26.74 -6.77 -1.90
C PHE A 498 27.02 -8.18 -1.37
N LEU A 499 28.17 -8.39 -0.72
CA LEU A 499 28.50 -9.66 -0.08
C LEU A 499 27.53 -10.01 1.07
N LEU A 500 27.23 -9.05 1.96
CA LEU A 500 26.36 -9.27 3.11
C LEU A 500 24.93 -9.62 2.65
N LYS A 501 24.42 -8.84 1.69
CA LYS A 501 23.14 -9.08 1.02
C LYS A 501 23.11 -10.46 0.35
N LYS A 502 24.15 -10.82 -0.40
CA LYS A 502 24.27 -12.14 -1.06
C LYS A 502 24.26 -13.29 -0.06
N ILE A 503 24.91 -13.15 1.12
CA ILE A 503 24.86 -14.16 2.17
C ILE A 503 23.44 -14.29 2.77
N ILE A 504 22.73 -13.19 3.03
CA ILE A 504 21.33 -13.22 3.51
C ILE A 504 20.42 -13.92 2.49
N VAL A 505 20.55 -13.55 1.21
CA VAL A 505 19.77 -14.16 0.11
C VAL A 505 20.06 -15.66 0.00
N LEU A 506 21.31 -16.10 0.19
CA LEU A 506 21.66 -17.51 0.15
C LEU A 506 21.14 -18.30 1.37
N ASP A 507 21.03 -17.70 2.57
CA ASP A 507 20.31 -18.32 3.71
C ASP A 507 18.82 -18.53 3.33
N ALA A 508 18.16 -17.49 2.80
CA ALA A 508 16.78 -17.58 2.32
C ALA A 508 16.59 -18.68 1.27
N LEU A 509 17.41 -18.70 0.20
CA LEU A 509 17.36 -19.74 -0.83
C LEU A 509 17.61 -21.14 -0.27
N SER A 510 18.54 -21.30 0.69
CA SER A 510 18.86 -22.59 1.31
C SER A 510 17.69 -23.24 2.05
N ARG A 511 16.60 -22.50 2.31
CA ARG A 511 15.41 -23.00 3.03
C ARG A 511 14.44 -23.73 2.10
N PHE A 512 14.54 -23.50 0.80
CA PHE A 512 13.63 -24.06 -0.21
C PHE A 512 14.34 -24.92 -1.27
N GLN A 513 15.63 -24.67 -1.51
CA GLN A 513 16.44 -25.39 -2.50
C GLN A 513 17.85 -25.68 -1.97
N THR A 514 18.55 -26.63 -2.60
CA THR A 514 19.98 -26.86 -2.32
C THR A 514 20.82 -25.77 -3.00
N VAL A 515 21.70 -25.11 -2.24
CA VAL A 515 22.67 -24.15 -2.76
C VAL A 515 23.93 -24.92 -3.22
N GLY A 516 24.39 -24.66 -4.45
CA GLY A 516 25.60 -25.30 -5.00
C GLY A 516 26.88 -24.91 -4.24
N ASP A 517 27.80 -25.85 -4.05
CA ASP A 517 29.03 -25.62 -3.29
C ASP A 517 30.00 -24.62 -3.99
N ASP A 518 29.81 -24.38 -5.29
CA ASP A 518 30.43 -23.33 -6.10
C ASP A 518 29.86 -21.93 -5.76
N VAL A 519 28.54 -21.82 -5.61
CA VAL A 519 27.87 -20.59 -5.15
C VAL A 519 28.28 -20.27 -3.72
N ILE A 520 28.39 -21.28 -2.84
CA ILE A 520 28.90 -21.11 -1.47
C ILE A 520 30.38 -20.69 -1.50
N ARG A 521 31.20 -21.23 -2.41
CA ARG A 521 32.60 -20.76 -2.58
C ARG A 521 32.67 -19.28 -2.96
N SER A 522 31.69 -18.76 -3.72
CA SER A 522 31.63 -17.34 -4.10
C SER A 522 31.36 -16.35 -2.96
N ILE A 523 31.03 -16.83 -1.75
CA ILE A 523 30.85 -16.01 -0.54
C ILE A 523 31.87 -16.31 0.57
N GLN A 524 32.93 -17.08 0.28
CA GLN A 524 33.97 -17.36 1.26
C GLN A 524 34.79 -16.11 1.61
N VAL A 525 34.72 -15.72 2.87
CA VAL A 525 35.53 -14.66 3.50
C VAL A 525 35.93 -15.10 4.91
N ASP A 526 36.86 -14.39 5.56
CA ASP A 526 37.18 -14.64 6.98
C ASP A 526 35.91 -14.41 7.83
N PRO A 527 35.39 -15.44 8.53
CA PRO A 527 34.20 -15.28 9.34
C PRO A 527 34.36 -14.26 10.49
N LYS A 528 35.60 -13.96 10.90
CA LYS A 528 35.89 -13.00 11.98
C LYS A 528 35.46 -11.58 11.65
N ILE A 529 35.55 -11.16 10.39
CA ILE A 529 35.20 -9.79 9.94
C ILE A 529 33.70 -9.63 9.61
N LEU A 530 32.93 -10.72 9.56
CA LEU A 530 31.49 -10.65 9.27
C LEU A 530 30.70 -10.16 10.50
N PRO A 531 29.72 -9.25 10.34
CA PRO A 531 28.76 -8.93 11.39
C PRO A 531 28.00 -10.17 11.87
N THR A 532 27.54 -10.17 13.12
CA THR A 532 26.99 -11.37 13.78
C THR A 532 25.75 -11.93 13.07
N ASP A 533 24.88 -11.05 12.57
CA ASP A 533 23.70 -11.43 11.76
C ASP A 533 24.08 -12.19 10.46
N ILE A 534 25.15 -11.76 9.81
CA ILE A 534 25.69 -12.37 8.59
C ILE A 534 26.40 -13.70 8.92
N LEU A 535 27.03 -13.79 10.09
CA LEU A 535 27.66 -15.01 10.58
C LEU A 535 26.63 -16.13 10.88
N ILE A 536 25.46 -15.77 11.43
CA ILE A 536 24.31 -16.69 11.59
C ILE A 536 23.80 -17.16 10.22
N SER A 537 23.70 -16.24 9.26
CA SER A 537 23.29 -16.56 7.88
C SER A 537 24.24 -17.57 7.22
N LEU A 538 25.56 -17.35 7.35
CA LEU A 538 26.60 -18.27 6.86
C LEU A 538 26.52 -19.66 7.54
N ARG A 539 26.30 -19.69 8.86
CA ARG A 539 26.08 -20.92 9.63
C ARG A 539 24.87 -21.71 9.10
N ASN A 540 23.76 -21.04 8.81
CA ASN A 540 22.55 -21.66 8.27
C ASN A 540 22.82 -22.31 6.90
N ILE A 541 23.55 -21.64 6.01
CA ILE A 541 23.98 -22.18 4.71
C ILE A 541 24.87 -23.42 4.91
N TYR A 542 25.88 -23.34 5.78
CA TYR A 542 26.81 -24.45 6.04
C TYR A 542 26.12 -25.67 6.68
N SER A 543 25.06 -25.47 7.48
CA SER A 543 24.25 -26.55 8.06
C SER A 543 23.60 -27.48 7.03
N LYS A 544 23.40 -26.98 5.81
CA LYS A 544 22.75 -27.67 4.69
C LYS A 544 23.71 -28.06 3.56
N SER A 545 24.92 -27.51 3.52
CA SER A 545 25.97 -27.95 2.59
C SER A 545 26.46 -29.36 2.95
N ARG A 546 26.92 -30.10 1.93
CA ARG A 546 27.61 -31.38 2.12
C ARG A 546 29.09 -31.20 2.48
N ILE A 547 29.73 -30.15 1.95
CA ILE A 547 31.17 -29.90 2.10
C ILE A 547 31.46 -29.07 3.35
N TYR A 548 30.72 -27.99 3.59
CA TYR A 548 31.07 -27.00 4.61
C TYR A 548 30.50 -27.29 6.01
N LYS A 549 29.76 -28.39 6.18
CA LYS A 549 29.11 -28.77 7.44
C LYS A 549 30.08 -28.96 8.61
N ASN A 550 31.32 -29.36 8.33
CA ASN A 550 32.37 -29.50 9.34
C ASN A 550 32.89 -28.15 9.90
N GLN A 551 32.63 -27.03 9.21
CA GLN A 551 33.06 -25.70 9.66
C GLN A 551 32.10 -25.08 10.70
N ILE A 552 30.91 -25.65 10.89
CA ILE A 552 29.89 -25.13 11.82
C ILE A 552 30.44 -25.04 13.25
N SER A 553 31.21 -26.02 13.72
CA SER A 553 31.79 -25.98 15.06
C SER A 553 32.75 -24.79 15.26
N GLN A 554 33.43 -24.34 14.20
CA GLN A 554 34.29 -23.14 14.25
C GLN A 554 33.45 -21.86 14.27
N LEU A 555 32.38 -21.80 13.47
CA LEU A 555 31.41 -20.71 13.50
C LEU A 555 30.70 -20.61 14.86
N ASP A 556 30.40 -21.74 15.50
CA ASP A 556 29.75 -21.80 16.81
C ASP A 556 30.67 -21.31 17.92
N ILE A 557 31.96 -21.68 17.89
CA ILE A 557 32.95 -21.11 18.82
C ILE A 557 33.06 -19.59 18.62
N LEU A 558 33.09 -19.11 17.38
CA LEU A 558 33.15 -17.68 17.07
C LEU A 558 31.88 -16.94 17.53
N LEU A 559 30.69 -17.46 17.25
CA LEU A 559 29.41 -16.92 17.74
C LEU A 559 29.37 -16.90 19.27
N LYS A 560 29.79 -17.99 19.94
CA LYS A 560 29.85 -18.06 21.41
C LYS A 560 30.83 -17.03 21.99
N SER A 561 31.96 -16.77 21.32
CA SER A 561 32.92 -15.74 21.74
C SER A 561 32.41 -14.30 21.65
N ARG A 562 31.32 -14.05 20.88
CA ARG A 562 30.67 -12.74 20.77
C ARG A 562 29.59 -12.50 21.82
N PHE A 563 29.33 -13.44 22.74
CA PHE A 563 28.47 -13.21 23.89
C PHE A 563 29.26 -12.86 25.14
N ARG A 564 28.73 -11.93 25.94
CA ARG A 564 29.11 -11.68 27.33
C ARG A 564 28.06 -12.30 28.24
N VAL A 565 28.49 -13.08 29.23
CA VAL A 565 27.62 -13.53 30.32
C VAL A 565 27.40 -12.36 31.28
N GLN A 566 26.15 -12.04 31.57
CA GLN A 566 25.79 -11.05 32.59
C GLN A 566 24.76 -11.66 33.55
N GLY A 567 25.24 -12.13 34.71
CA GLY A 567 24.41 -12.87 35.67
C GLY A 567 23.90 -14.19 35.08
N THR A 568 22.63 -14.22 34.64
CA THR A 568 22.01 -15.43 34.06
C THR A 568 21.55 -15.28 32.60
N SER A 569 21.92 -14.19 31.93
CA SER A 569 21.64 -13.93 30.51
C SER A 569 22.93 -13.82 29.67
N TYR A 570 22.78 -14.01 28.36
CA TYR A 570 23.78 -13.64 27.35
C TYR A 570 23.39 -12.32 26.67
N ASN A 571 24.36 -11.43 26.52
CA ASN A 571 24.28 -10.18 25.73
C ASN A 571 25.38 -10.18 24.67
N PHE A 572 25.20 -9.51 23.53
CA PHE A 572 26.26 -9.39 22.52
C PHE A 572 27.37 -8.42 22.97
N VAL A 573 28.61 -8.69 22.53
CA VAL A 573 29.79 -7.83 22.76
C VAL A 573 29.92 -6.74 21.69
N ASP A 574 29.41 -7.01 20.48
CA ASP A 574 29.41 -6.12 19.32
C ASP A 574 27.94 -5.93 18.89
N GLU A 575 27.51 -4.66 18.82
CA GLU A 575 26.12 -4.23 18.65
C GLU A 575 25.93 -3.35 17.39
N THR A 576 26.70 -3.65 16.34
CA THR A 576 26.56 -3.04 15.00
C THR A 576 25.30 -3.55 14.27
N GLY A 577 24.15 -2.94 14.57
CA GLY A 577 22.89 -3.22 13.89
C GLY A 577 22.89 -2.79 12.40
N LEU A 578 22.57 -3.73 11.49
CA LEU A 578 22.46 -3.50 10.05
C LEU A 578 21.03 -3.08 9.67
N TRP A 579 20.57 -1.94 10.21
CA TRP A 579 19.17 -1.51 10.16
C TRP A 579 18.60 -1.36 8.74
N TRP A 580 19.43 -0.95 7.78
CA TRP A 580 19.08 -0.85 6.35
C TRP A 580 18.91 -2.21 5.65
N LEU A 581 19.26 -3.33 6.32
CA LEU A 581 19.05 -4.70 5.88
C LEU A 581 17.91 -5.39 6.67
N LEU A 582 16.98 -4.62 7.26
CA LEU A 582 15.90 -5.12 8.12
C LEU A 582 16.40 -5.88 9.37
N SER A 583 17.63 -5.58 9.82
CA SER A 583 18.28 -6.26 10.94
C SER A 583 18.67 -5.30 12.06
N SER A 584 18.31 -5.67 13.28
CA SER A 584 18.70 -5.02 14.52
C SER A 584 19.46 -5.98 15.44
N ASN A 585 19.94 -5.47 16.57
CA ASN A 585 20.56 -6.29 17.60
C ASN A 585 19.54 -7.28 18.19
N ASP A 586 18.28 -6.87 18.39
CA ASP A 586 17.23 -7.78 18.87
C ASP A 586 16.90 -8.85 17.82
N SER A 587 16.76 -8.49 16.53
CA SER A 587 16.50 -9.49 15.47
C SER A 587 17.64 -10.50 15.36
N THR A 588 18.89 -10.06 15.55
CA THR A 588 20.07 -10.92 15.58
C THR A 588 19.97 -11.96 16.71
N VAL A 589 19.51 -11.57 17.91
CA VAL A 589 19.24 -12.50 19.03
C VAL A 589 18.17 -13.53 18.64
N MET A 590 17.08 -13.11 17.98
CA MET A 590 16.02 -14.04 17.58
C MET A 590 16.47 -15.01 16.49
N ARG A 591 17.28 -14.54 15.52
CA ARG A 591 17.84 -15.38 14.46
C ARG A 591 18.83 -16.43 14.96
N ILE A 592 19.67 -16.12 15.96
CA ILE A 592 20.53 -17.15 16.55
C ILE A 592 19.71 -18.20 17.32
N ILE A 593 18.67 -17.79 18.06
CA ILE A 593 17.77 -18.74 18.73
C ILE A 593 17.11 -19.67 17.68
N LEU A 594 16.54 -19.13 16.59
CA LEU A 594 15.98 -19.94 15.50
C LEU A 594 17.01 -20.90 14.87
N SER A 595 18.23 -20.44 14.62
CA SER A 595 19.31 -21.25 14.04
C SER A 595 19.74 -22.42 14.93
N VAL A 596 19.74 -22.24 16.25
CA VAL A 596 20.34 -23.19 17.19
C VAL A 596 19.35 -23.95 18.07
N VAL A 597 18.05 -23.60 18.09
CA VAL A 597 17.04 -24.25 18.95
C VAL A 597 16.96 -25.76 18.77
N LYS A 598 17.16 -26.25 17.54
CA LYS A 598 17.18 -27.68 17.18
C LYS A 598 18.57 -28.33 17.31
N ASP A 599 19.61 -27.58 17.68
CA ASP A 599 21.00 -28.05 17.74
C ASP A 599 21.37 -28.53 19.15
N PRO A 600 21.76 -29.81 19.34
CA PRO A 600 22.18 -30.34 20.65
C PRO A 600 23.34 -29.57 21.28
N ASN A 601 24.26 -28.99 20.48
CA ASN A 601 25.45 -28.29 20.96
C ASN A 601 25.16 -26.92 21.62
N TRP A 602 23.90 -26.48 21.58
CA TRP A 602 23.42 -25.23 22.16
C TRP A 602 22.40 -25.43 23.29
N LYS A 603 22.10 -26.68 23.66
CA LYS A 603 21.08 -27.02 24.67
C LYS A 603 21.30 -26.33 26.03
N GLU A 604 22.55 -26.17 26.46
CA GLU A 604 22.90 -25.51 27.73
C GLU A 604 22.89 -23.98 27.64
N ASP A 605 23.12 -23.43 26.44
CA ASP A 605 23.17 -22.00 26.18
C ASP A 605 21.78 -21.39 25.92
N LEU A 606 20.88 -22.15 25.29
CA LEU A 606 19.53 -21.72 24.92
C LEU A 606 18.73 -21.07 26.06
N PRO A 607 18.69 -21.60 27.31
CA PRO A 607 17.99 -20.94 28.41
C PRO A 607 18.55 -19.56 28.76
N ARG A 608 19.86 -19.35 28.60
CA ARG A 608 20.52 -18.04 28.82
C ARG A 608 20.26 -17.07 27.66
N LEU A 609 20.20 -17.58 26.42
CA LEU A 609 19.80 -16.80 25.24
C LEU A 609 18.35 -16.32 25.36
N ILE A 610 17.40 -17.19 25.76
CA ILE A 610 15.99 -16.84 25.97
C ILE A 610 15.85 -15.78 27.07
N ARG A 611 16.57 -15.91 28.19
CA ARG A 611 16.58 -14.89 29.26
C ARG A 611 17.18 -13.57 28.79
N GLY A 612 18.25 -13.60 28.00
CA GLY A 612 18.81 -12.41 27.34
C GLY A 612 17.79 -11.72 26.45
N ALA A 613 17.18 -12.47 25.52
CA ALA A 613 16.12 -12.01 24.63
C ALA A 613 14.95 -11.36 25.38
N ILE A 614 14.47 -11.96 26.47
CA ILE A 614 13.41 -11.38 27.32
C ILE A 614 13.89 -10.10 28.00
N SER A 615 15.11 -10.07 28.54
CA SER A 615 15.65 -8.89 29.24
C SER A 615 15.87 -7.68 28.33
N ARG A 616 15.90 -7.88 27.01
CA ARG A 616 15.99 -6.81 26.00
C ARG A 616 14.63 -6.19 25.64
N GLN A 617 13.50 -6.80 26.05
CA GLN A 617 12.19 -6.20 25.78
C GLN A 617 12.02 -4.88 26.52
N SER A 618 11.79 -3.80 25.77
CA SER A 618 11.39 -2.50 26.29
C SER A 618 9.87 -2.33 26.13
N LYS A 619 9.16 -1.93 27.19
CA LYS A 619 7.69 -1.74 27.19
C LYS A 619 6.89 -2.93 26.62
N GLY A 620 7.46 -4.14 26.68
CA GLY A 620 6.84 -5.38 26.21
C GLY A 620 7.11 -5.76 24.75
N HIS A 621 8.01 -5.07 24.04
CA HIS A 621 8.38 -5.39 22.66
C HIS A 621 9.88 -5.28 22.41
N TRP A 622 10.33 -5.79 21.27
CA TRP A 622 11.69 -5.58 20.74
C TRP A 622 11.74 -4.37 19.80
N ASP A 623 12.94 -3.91 19.46
CA ASP A 623 13.17 -2.67 18.71
C ASP A 623 12.35 -2.53 17.41
N ILE A 624 12.42 -3.48 16.46
CA ILE A 624 11.84 -3.37 15.11
C ILE A 624 10.79 -4.45 14.81
N THR A 625 9.96 -4.24 13.79
CA THR A 625 8.93 -5.19 13.35
C THR A 625 9.48 -6.59 12.97
N PRO A 626 10.64 -6.72 12.28
CA PRO A 626 11.29 -8.01 12.06
C PRO A 626 11.72 -8.71 13.35
N ALA A 627 12.27 -7.99 14.33
CA ALA A 627 12.71 -8.56 15.61
C ALA A 627 11.54 -9.14 16.39
N ASN A 628 10.38 -8.47 16.37
CA ASN A 628 9.16 -8.95 17.01
C ASN A 628 8.59 -10.21 16.34
N ALA A 629 8.47 -10.22 15.01
CA ALA A 629 7.98 -11.39 14.28
C ALA A 629 8.91 -12.61 14.43
N LEU A 630 10.22 -12.41 14.28
CA LEU A 630 11.22 -13.47 14.48
C LEU A 630 11.27 -13.92 15.94
N GLY A 631 11.09 -13.01 16.90
CA GLY A 631 11.02 -13.31 18.34
C GLY A 631 9.84 -14.21 18.68
N ILE A 632 8.66 -13.95 18.12
CA ILE A 632 7.49 -14.82 18.26
C ILE A 632 7.79 -16.24 17.77
N LEU A 633 8.37 -16.39 16.57
CA LEU A 633 8.70 -17.70 15.99
C LEU A 633 9.80 -18.43 16.79
N ALA A 634 10.86 -17.71 17.18
CA ALA A 634 11.96 -18.23 18.01
C ALA A 634 11.45 -18.80 19.32
N PHE A 635 10.56 -18.05 19.98
CA PHE A 635 10.01 -18.38 21.29
C PHE A 635 8.98 -19.50 21.20
N GLN A 636 8.15 -19.53 20.15
CA GLN A 636 7.26 -20.67 19.85
C GLN A 636 8.05 -21.96 19.61
N SER A 637 9.14 -21.91 18.83
CA SER A 637 10.00 -23.07 18.57
C SER A 637 10.68 -23.57 19.85
N TYR A 638 11.19 -22.67 20.69
CA TYR A 638 11.76 -23.04 22.00
C TYR A 638 10.71 -23.67 22.91
N SER A 639 9.53 -23.04 23.03
CA SER A 639 8.45 -23.52 23.90
C SER A 639 8.01 -24.94 23.52
N LYS A 640 7.78 -25.18 22.22
CA LYS A 640 7.40 -26.48 21.67
C LYS A 640 8.40 -27.60 21.97
N GLN A 641 9.69 -27.27 22.13
CA GLN A 641 10.77 -28.23 22.34
C GLN A 641 11.13 -28.44 23.81
N PHE A 642 11.08 -27.39 24.64
CA PHE A 642 11.63 -27.39 26.00
C PHE A 642 10.62 -27.12 27.13
N GLU A 643 9.47 -26.49 26.86
CA GLU A 643 8.50 -26.11 27.90
C GLU A 643 7.28 -27.05 27.90
N LYS A 644 7.21 -27.93 28.89
CA LYS A 644 6.13 -28.93 29.05
C LYS A 644 5.35 -28.81 30.36
N ASP A 645 5.71 -27.84 31.21
CA ASP A 645 5.11 -27.64 32.53
C ASP A 645 3.63 -27.20 32.42
N SER A 646 2.79 -27.76 33.28
CA SER A 646 1.40 -27.32 33.49
C SER A 646 1.29 -26.45 34.75
N VAL A 647 0.25 -25.61 34.80
CA VAL A 647 -0.18 -24.89 36.00
C VAL A 647 -1.66 -25.19 36.20
N GLU A 648 -2.04 -25.46 37.44
CA GLU A 648 -3.37 -25.94 37.83
C GLU A 648 -3.94 -25.12 38.99
N GLY A 649 -5.24 -25.21 39.21
CA GLY A 649 -5.95 -24.47 40.26
C GLY A 649 -6.35 -23.06 39.83
N THR A 650 -6.16 -22.07 40.71
CA THR A 650 -6.56 -20.68 40.48
C THR A 650 -5.47 -19.69 40.90
N THR A 651 -5.42 -18.53 40.24
CA THR A 651 -4.64 -17.37 40.69
C THR A 651 -5.61 -16.29 41.14
N VAL A 652 -5.54 -15.88 42.39
CA VAL A 652 -6.30 -14.73 42.91
C VAL A 652 -5.45 -13.47 42.72
N VAL A 653 -6.05 -12.43 42.17
CA VAL A 653 -5.46 -11.10 41.96
C VAL A 653 -6.25 -10.08 42.78
N THR A 654 -5.60 -9.44 43.74
CA THR A 654 -6.22 -8.49 44.66
C THR A 654 -5.67 -7.09 44.42
N LEU A 655 -6.56 -6.11 44.29
CA LEU A 655 -6.23 -4.69 44.24
C LEU A 655 -7.25 -3.93 45.09
N GLU A 656 -6.75 -3.14 46.05
CA GLU A 656 -7.57 -2.51 47.09
C GLU A 656 -8.47 -3.57 47.79
N ASN A 657 -9.78 -3.38 47.82
CA ASN A 657 -10.74 -4.32 48.40
C ASN A 657 -11.32 -5.32 47.38
N ASN A 658 -10.87 -5.29 46.12
CA ASN A 658 -11.41 -6.11 45.04
C ASN A 658 -10.50 -7.32 44.76
N SER A 659 -11.02 -8.53 44.92
CA SER A 659 -10.35 -9.78 44.56
C SER A 659 -10.96 -10.38 43.29
N ASN A 660 -10.12 -10.74 42.32
CA ASN A 660 -10.50 -11.36 41.05
C ASN A 660 -9.82 -12.72 40.94
N THR A 661 -10.58 -13.78 40.64
CA THR A 661 -10.04 -15.15 40.54
C THR A 661 -9.91 -15.57 39.08
N LEU A 662 -8.70 -15.94 38.67
CA LEU A 662 -8.39 -16.47 37.34
C LEU A 662 -8.20 -17.99 37.43
N GLU A 663 -9.08 -18.74 36.78
CA GLU A 663 -9.11 -20.20 36.83
C GLU A 663 -8.30 -20.82 35.69
N TRP A 664 -7.41 -21.78 35.98
CA TRP A 664 -6.52 -22.35 34.96
C TRP A 664 -7.19 -23.37 34.04
N LYS A 665 -8.17 -24.14 34.51
CA LYS A 665 -9.03 -25.06 33.69
C LYS A 665 -8.31 -25.88 32.59
N ASN A 666 -7.10 -26.37 32.84
CA ASN A 666 -6.24 -27.06 31.87
C ASN A 666 -5.87 -26.23 30.61
N GLN A 667 -6.01 -24.91 30.69
CA GLN A 667 -5.57 -23.93 29.69
C GLN A 667 -4.11 -23.54 29.98
N LYS A 668 -3.34 -23.21 28.92
CA LYS A 668 -1.97 -22.68 29.06
C LYS A 668 -1.94 -21.21 29.47
N GLU A 669 -3.07 -20.53 29.32
CA GLU A 669 -3.32 -19.13 29.64
C GLU A 669 -4.79 -18.96 30.07
N PRO A 670 -5.05 -18.49 31.30
CA PRO A 670 -6.38 -18.02 31.72
C PRO A 670 -6.81 -16.76 30.96
N ASN A 671 -8.09 -16.42 31.10
CA ASN A 671 -8.60 -15.13 30.61
C ASN A 671 -7.82 -13.94 31.21
N LYS A 672 -7.65 -12.92 30.37
CA LYS A 672 -6.98 -11.66 30.69
C LYS A 672 -7.84 -10.79 31.61
N LEU A 673 -7.23 -10.16 32.60
CA LEU A 673 -7.90 -9.27 33.56
C LEU A 673 -7.47 -7.82 33.34
N THR A 674 -8.44 -6.91 33.26
CA THR A 674 -8.19 -5.46 33.19
C THR A 674 -8.80 -4.80 34.42
N LEU A 675 -8.02 -3.98 35.12
CA LEU A 675 -8.41 -3.22 36.30
C LEU A 675 -8.15 -1.72 36.05
N PRO A 676 -8.94 -0.81 36.63
CA PRO A 676 -8.58 0.60 36.64
C PRO A 676 -7.29 0.81 37.44
N MET A 677 -6.50 1.81 37.05
CA MET A 677 -5.31 2.21 37.80
C MET A 677 -5.71 3.00 39.07
N PRO A 678 -5.15 2.68 40.25
CA PRO A 678 -5.47 3.42 41.47
C PRO A 678 -4.77 4.80 41.45
N HIS A 679 -5.49 5.85 41.85
CA HIS A 679 -4.94 7.22 41.91
C HIS A 679 -3.81 7.35 42.96
N ASN A 680 -3.85 6.56 44.03
CA ASN A 680 -2.82 6.50 45.06
C ASN A 680 -2.05 5.18 44.96
N ALA A 681 -0.85 5.13 45.55
CA ALA A 681 -0.06 3.90 45.62
C ALA A 681 -0.80 2.78 46.38
N GLN A 682 -1.05 1.66 45.69
CA GLN A 682 -1.67 0.46 46.22
C GLN A 682 -0.88 -0.78 45.81
N ASN A 683 -0.97 -1.85 46.59
CA ASN A 683 -0.35 -3.12 46.22
C ASN A 683 -1.30 -3.92 45.31
N LEU A 684 -0.79 -4.35 44.15
CA LEU A 684 -1.39 -5.41 43.35
C LEU A 684 -0.81 -6.74 43.82
N GLU A 685 -1.65 -7.57 44.43
CA GLU A 685 -1.24 -8.83 45.05
C GLU A 685 -1.72 -10.04 44.24
N PHE A 686 -0.91 -11.08 44.23
CA PHE A 686 -1.16 -12.33 43.52
C PHE A 686 -0.97 -13.51 44.47
N VAL A 687 -1.91 -14.45 44.46
CA VAL A 687 -1.82 -15.71 45.19
C VAL A 687 -2.20 -16.87 44.28
N GLN A 688 -1.26 -17.78 44.02
CA GLN A 688 -1.50 -19.03 43.33
C GLN A 688 -2.01 -20.09 44.31
N ASN A 689 -3.24 -20.55 44.09
CA ASN A 689 -3.90 -21.63 44.82
C ASN A 689 -3.97 -22.86 43.92
N GLY A 690 -2.89 -23.64 43.87
CA GLY A 690 -2.80 -24.87 43.07
C GLY A 690 -1.35 -25.26 42.76
N ASN A 691 -1.19 -26.26 41.88
CA ASN A 691 0.13 -26.76 41.48
C ASN A 691 0.73 -25.92 40.35
N GLY A 692 2.07 -25.88 40.29
CA GLY A 692 2.82 -25.15 39.27
C GLY A 692 3.18 -23.70 39.67
N LYS A 693 4.08 -23.08 38.89
CA LYS A 693 4.65 -21.76 39.17
C LYS A 693 4.41 -20.82 37.98
N PRO A 694 3.24 -20.17 37.90
CA PRO A 694 2.88 -19.37 36.73
C PRO A 694 3.72 -18.11 36.58
N TYR A 695 3.80 -17.64 35.35
CA TYR A 695 4.36 -16.35 34.98
C TYR A 695 3.23 -15.31 34.90
N VAL A 696 3.45 -14.19 35.58
CA VAL A 696 2.57 -13.02 35.61
C VAL A 696 3.16 -11.95 34.70
N ILE A 697 2.32 -11.42 33.81
CA ILE A 697 2.60 -10.25 32.98
C ILE A 697 1.67 -9.14 33.45
N ILE A 698 2.23 -7.98 33.75
CA ILE A 698 1.49 -6.80 34.19
C ILE A 698 1.89 -5.66 33.26
N HIS A 699 0.97 -5.20 32.42
CA HIS A 699 1.14 -3.95 31.70
C HIS A 699 0.47 -2.83 32.51
N THR A 700 1.20 -1.73 32.73
CA THR A 700 0.58 -0.45 33.07
C THR A 700 0.39 0.32 31.77
N LYS A 701 -0.85 0.73 31.49
CA LYS A 701 -1.25 1.42 30.27
C LYS A 701 -1.87 2.76 30.65
N ALA A 702 -1.58 3.82 29.89
CA ALA A 702 -2.25 5.11 30.05
C ALA A 702 -2.13 5.97 28.78
N ALA A 703 -3.01 6.97 28.66
CA ALA A 703 -2.88 8.03 27.67
C ALA A 703 -2.01 9.17 28.24
N LEU A 704 -0.84 9.40 27.64
CA LEU A 704 0.08 10.48 28.03
C LEU A 704 0.02 11.62 26.99
N PRO A 705 -0.54 12.80 27.30
CA PRO A 705 -0.49 13.96 26.42
C PRO A 705 0.95 14.44 26.25
N LEU A 706 1.34 14.76 25.02
CA LEU A 706 2.60 15.43 24.75
C LEU A 706 2.45 16.92 25.04
N LYS A 707 3.19 17.45 26.02
CA LYS A 707 3.15 18.87 26.42
C LYS A 707 4.19 19.72 25.70
N GLU A 708 5.37 19.15 25.47
CA GLU A 708 6.52 19.79 24.82
C GLU A 708 7.05 18.88 23.71
N LYS A 709 7.83 19.45 22.78
CA LYS A 709 8.44 18.66 21.69
C LYS A 709 9.44 17.64 22.23
N LEU A 710 9.53 16.49 21.59
CA LEU A 710 10.57 15.47 21.84
C LEU A 710 11.41 15.31 20.59
N GLU A 711 12.74 15.28 20.74
CA GLU A 711 13.71 15.22 19.65
C GLU A 711 14.83 14.26 20.06
N SER A 712 15.14 13.31 19.18
CA SER A 712 16.17 12.28 19.38
C SER A 712 16.77 11.93 18.02
N GLY A 713 17.94 12.51 17.68
CA GLY A 713 18.61 12.36 16.38
C GLY A 713 17.88 12.94 15.15
N MET A 714 16.59 13.29 15.31
CA MET A 714 15.78 14.04 14.35
C MET A 714 15.17 15.26 15.04
N ARG A 715 14.84 16.29 14.25
CA ARG A 715 14.14 17.49 14.69
C ARG A 715 13.05 17.86 13.69
N LEU A 716 11.92 18.40 14.19
CA LEU A 716 10.72 18.67 13.40
C LEU A 716 10.17 20.08 13.67
N GLU A 717 9.94 20.84 12.60
CA GLU A 717 9.18 22.10 12.63
C GLU A 717 7.90 21.95 11.79
N LYS A 718 6.82 22.63 12.21
CA LYS A 718 5.52 22.64 11.51
C LYS A 718 4.99 24.07 11.37
N GLU A 719 4.62 24.44 10.16
CA GLU A 719 3.95 25.69 9.84
C GLU A 719 2.55 25.41 9.28
N ILE A 720 1.53 26.05 9.84
CA ILE A 720 0.16 26.05 9.32
C ILE A 720 -0.06 27.36 8.55
N LEU A 721 -0.38 27.23 7.27
CA LEU A 721 -0.44 28.33 6.31
C LEU A 721 -1.80 28.35 5.59
N ASN A 722 -2.22 29.53 5.12
CA ASN A 722 -3.33 29.67 4.18
C ASN A 722 -2.88 29.38 2.74
N GLU A 723 -3.82 29.38 1.79
CA GLU A 723 -3.54 29.18 0.36
C GLU A 723 -2.39 30.06 -0.16
N SER A 724 -2.40 31.35 0.17
CA SER A 724 -1.37 32.34 -0.19
C SER A 724 0.00 32.11 0.48
N GLY A 725 0.13 31.16 1.41
CA GLY A 725 1.38 30.84 2.11
C GLY A 725 1.67 31.68 3.36
N ASN A 726 0.70 32.46 3.85
CA ASN A 726 0.81 33.22 5.09
C ASN A 726 0.36 32.38 6.29
N LYS A 727 0.92 32.62 7.49
CA LYS A 727 0.54 31.89 8.72
C LYS A 727 -0.96 31.99 9.00
N LYS A 728 -1.62 30.84 9.21
CA LYS A 728 -3.06 30.75 9.50
C LYS A 728 -3.28 30.30 10.94
N THR A 729 -4.17 31.00 11.64
CA THR A 729 -4.47 30.78 13.08
C THR A 729 -5.97 30.66 13.39
N SER A 730 -6.84 31.02 12.43
CA SER A 730 -8.29 30.83 12.47
C SER A 730 -8.73 29.96 11.31
N PHE A 731 -9.81 29.20 11.50
CA PHE A 731 -10.28 28.17 10.57
C PHE A 731 -11.81 28.25 10.40
N GLN A 732 -12.26 28.20 9.16
CA GLN A 732 -13.66 28.22 8.74
C GLN A 732 -13.96 27.00 7.84
N GLU A 733 -15.22 26.60 7.75
CA GLU A 733 -15.67 25.58 6.81
C GLU A 733 -15.37 26.00 5.35
N GLY A 734 -14.80 25.10 4.55
CA GLY A 734 -14.36 25.37 3.18
C GLY A 734 -12.91 25.85 3.02
N ASP A 735 -12.23 26.26 4.10
CA ASP A 735 -10.84 26.72 4.07
C ASP A 735 -9.89 25.70 3.41
N ILE A 736 -8.95 26.21 2.61
CA ILE A 736 -7.78 25.48 2.12
C ILE A 736 -6.59 25.80 3.04
N VAL A 737 -6.09 24.77 3.72
CA VAL A 737 -4.97 24.86 4.67
C VAL A 737 -3.76 24.15 4.08
N ARG A 738 -2.65 24.86 4.00
CA ARG A 738 -1.34 24.32 3.61
C ARG A 738 -0.55 24.00 4.87
N VAL A 739 0.00 22.80 4.94
CA VAL A 739 0.90 22.36 6.02
C VAL A 739 2.30 22.24 5.45
N ARG A 740 3.27 22.87 6.10
CA ARG A 740 4.69 22.69 5.81
C ARG A 740 5.37 22.05 7.01
N LEU A 741 6.00 20.90 6.79
CA LEU A 741 6.84 20.20 7.76
C LEU A 741 8.29 20.35 7.32
N LYS A 742 9.18 20.79 8.22
CA LYS A 742 10.63 20.77 7.99
C LYS A 742 11.25 19.74 8.91
N ILE A 743 11.88 18.75 8.32
CA ILE A 743 12.50 17.61 9.00
C ILE A 743 14.01 17.82 8.92
N TYR A 744 14.68 17.71 10.05
CA TYR A 744 16.13 17.84 10.17
C TYR A 744 16.71 16.53 10.69
N THR A 745 17.79 16.07 10.06
CA THR A 745 18.48 14.81 10.35
C THR A 745 19.97 15.05 10.50
N GLU A 746 20.58 14.48 11.56
CA GLU A 746 22.02 14.60 11.81
C GLU A 746 22.86 13.61 10.98
N SER A 747 22.24 12.55 10.46
CA SER A 747 22.87 11.50 9.67
C SER A 747 21.95 11.01 8.54
N ASP A 748 22.51 10.23 7.62
CA ASP A 748 21.77 9.58 6.54
C ASP A 748 20.89 8.45 7.10
N LEU A 749 19.59 8.47 6.83
CA LEU A 749 18.61 7.53 7.38
C LEU A 749 17.77 6.88 6.27
N SER A 750 17.32 5.64 6.48
CA SER A 750 16.38 4.94 5.59
C SER A 750 15.04 4.69 6.26
N TRP A 751 13.99 4.58 5.44
CA TRP A 751 12.64 4.24 5.86
C TRP A 751 12.15 5.12 7.01
N ILE A 752 12.13 6.43 6.75
CA ILE A 752 11.52 7.41 7.64
C ILE A 752 10.03 7.51 7.36
N ALA A 753 9.21 7.43 8.41
CA ALA A 753 7.78 7.71 8.34
C ALA A 753 7.48 9.04 9.03
N VAL A 754 6.75 9.91 8.33
CA VAL A 754 6.19 11.17 8.85
C VAL A 754 4.68 10.99 8.95
N ARG A 755 4.10 11.19 10.14
CA ARG A 755 2.66 11.09 10.38
C ARG A 755 2.14 12.40 10.98
N ASP A 756 1.26 13.08 10.25
CA ASP A 756 0.65 14.33 10.68
C ASP A 756 -0.90 14.24 10.67
N PRO A 757 -1.58 14.32 11.83
CA PRO A 757 -3.03 14.32 11.88
C PRO A 757 -3.65 15.64 11.40
N ILE A 758 -4.80 15.51 10.74
CA ILE A 758 -5.67 16.62 10.32
C ILE A 758 -7.00 16.61 11.13
N PRO A 759 -7.78 17.69 11.14
CA PRO A 759 -9.12 17.68 11.73
C PRO A 759 -9.99 16.56 11.16
N ALA A 760 -10.83 15.95 12.00
CA ALA A 760 -11.80 14.99 11.50
C ALA A 760 -12.75 15.67 10.49
N GLY A 761 -13.13 14.96 9.43
CA GLY A 761 -13.93 15.53 8.34
C GLY A 761 -13.19 16.49 7.38
N ALA A 762 -11.92 16.81 7.62
CA ALA A 762 -11.09 17.44 6.59
C ALA A 762 -10.68 16.41 5.50
N SER A 763 -10.38 16.89 4.30
CA SER A 763 -9.95 16.07 3.15
C SER A 763 -8.59 16.53 2.64
N ILE A 764 -7.65 15.59 2.51
CA ILE A 764 -6.32 15.87 1.93
C ILE A 764 -6.46 16.00 0.42
N LEU A 765 -5.95 17.10 -0.14
CA LEU A 765 -6.01 17.39 -1.56
C LEU A 765 -4.82 16.81 -2.33
N GLY A 766 -4.87 16.86 -3.66
CA GLY A 766 -3.77 16.45 -4.53
C GLY A 766 -3.56 14.93 -4.53
N SER A 767 -4.65 14.16 -4.56
CA SER A 767 -4.64 12.69 -4.57
C SER A 767 -4.25 12.06 -5.91
N GLY A 768 -4.17 12.84 -7.00
CA GLY A 768 -3.97 12.34 -8.37
C GLY A 768 -5.26 11.86 -9.06
N LEU A 769 -6.43 12.19 -8.48
CA LEU A 769 -7.75 11.93 -9.06
C LEU A 769 -8.35 13.23 -9.62
N GLY A 770 -8.75 13.21 -10.90
CA GLY A 770 -9.46 14.31 -11.57
C GLY A 770 -8.90 15.71 -11.28
N ASN A 771 -9.82 16.64 -11.00
CA ASN A 771 -9.51 18.05 -10.71
C ASN A 771 -8.83 18.28 -9.35
N ASP A 772 -9.00 17.39 -8.37
CA ASP A 772 -8.33 17.49 -7.05
C ASP A 772 -6.80 17.50 -7.18
N SER A 773 -6.28 16.75 -8.15
CA SER A 773 -4.85 16.74 -8.51
C SER A 773 -4.28 18.15 -8.72
N ARG A 774 -5.01 19.02 -9.44
CA ARG A 774 -4.50 20.32 -9.90
C ARG A 774 -4.42 21.31 -8.74
N SER A 775 -5.51 21.45 -7.98
CA SER A 775 -5.57 22.36 -6.82
C SER A 775 -4.56 22.00 -5.72
N GLY A 776 -4.29 20.71 -5.51
CA GLY A 776 -3.27 20.29 -4.55
C GLY A 776 -1.84 20.53 -5.04
N SER A 777 -1.51 20.12 -6.27
CA SER A 777 -0.13 20.20 -6.78
C SER A 777 0.33 21.62 -7.10
N GLU A 778 -0.56 22.50 -7.55
CA GLU A 778 -0.23 23.90 -7.85
C GLU A 778 0.13 24.71 -6.58
N LEU A 779 -0.31 24.25 -5.40
CA LEU A 779 -0.08 24.88 -4.10
C LEU A 779 1.10 24.31 -3.32
N THR A 780 1.74 23.23 -3.77
CA THR A 780 2.90 22.61 -3.09
C THR A 780 4.19 22.83 -3.86
N LYS A 781 5.26 23.24 -3.18
CA LYS A 781 6.60 23.32 -3.80
C LYS A 781 7.34 21.98 -3.68
N GLU A 782 7.51 21.27 -4.79
CA GLU A 782 8.50 20.20 -4.88
C GLU A 782 9.89 20.83 -5.11
N GLU A 783 10.64 21.08 -4.04
CA GLU A 783 11.98 21.70 -4.13
C GLU A 783 13.07 20.74 -4.63
N ASN A 784 12.86 19.41 -4.53
CA ASN A 784 13.76 18.41 -5.10
C ASN A 784 13.12 17.01 -5.23
N TRP A 785 13.28 16.33 -6.37
CA TRP A 785 12.82 14.95 -6.57
C TRP A 785 13.52 13.97 -5.62
N TRP A 786 14.80 14.20 -5.30
CA TRP A 786 15.57 13.41 -4.35
C TRP A 786 15.06 13.47 -2.90
N SER A 787 14.15 14.41 -2.60
CA SER A 787 13.50 14.59 -1.30
C SER A 787 11.98 14.41 -1.37
N SER A 788 11.46 13.80 -2.44
CA SER A 788 10.04 13.43 -2.51
C SER A 788 9.78 12.10 -1.77
N PRO A 789 8.63 11.94 -1.07
CA PRO A 789 8.28 10.67 -0.45
C PRO A 789 8.15 9.52 -1.46
N THR A 790 8.72 8.35 -1.11
CA THR A 790 8.56 7.09 -1.85
C THR A 790 7.11 6.62 -1.88
N PHE A 791 6.36 6.88 -0.80
CA PHE A 791 4.93 6.56 -0.71
C PHE A 791 4.20 7.56 0.20
N ILE A 792 2.93 7.81 -0.09
CA ILE A 792 2.08 8.73 0.69
C ILE A 792 0.71 8.07 0.89
N GLU A 793 0.33 7.88 2.16
CA GLU A 793 -1.04 7.55 2.56
C GLU A 793 -1.81 8.83 2.89
N ARG A 794 -2.90 9.06 2.17
CA ARG A 794 -3.87 10.13 2.47
C ARG A 794 -5.08 9.48 3.13
N LYS A 795 -5.06 9.41 4.46
CA LYS A 795 -6.09 8.78 5.29
C LYS A 795 -6.99 9.85 5.93
N TRP A 796 -8.19 9.47 6.38
CA TRP A 796 -9.06 10.38 7.13
C TRP A 796 -8.46 10.77 8.48
N GLU A 797 -7.64 9.88 9.06
CA GLU A 797 -6.93 10.12 10.32
C GLU A 797 -5.75 11.09 10.19
N GLY A 798 -5.25 11.36 8.98
CA GLY A 798 -4.04 12.15 8.76
C GLY A 798 -3.28 11.83 7.48
N TYR A 799 -2.26 12.66 7.25
CA TYR A 799 -1.28 12.50 6.19
C TYR A 799 -0.12 11.63 6.70
N THR A 800 0.25 10.57 5.97
CA THR A 800 1.47 9.80 6.27
C THR A 800 2.36 9.73 5.03
N ALA A 801 3.61 10.17 5.14
CA ALA A 801 4.62 10.07 4.08
C ALA A 801 5.76 9.14 4.51
N TYR A 802 6.28 8.38 3.56
CA TYR A 802 7.36 7.42 3.75
C TYR A 802 8.51 7.76 2.81
N PHE A 803 9.71 7.92 3.37
CA PHE A 803 10.95 8.17 2.64
C PHE A 803 11.83 6.93 2.74
N GLU A 804 12.10 6.26 1.62
CA GLU A 804 13.05 5.14 1.58
C GLU A 804 14.45 5.57 2.01
N TYR A 805 14.84 6.80 1.68
CA TYR A 805 16.10 7.42 2.08
C TYR A 805 15.90 8.92 2.33
N LEU A 806 16.57 9.45 3.35
CA LEU A 806 16.63 10.88 3.65
C LEU A 806 18.07 11.21 4.10
N PRO A 807 18.82 12.01 3.32
CA PRO A 807 20.21 12.33 3.66
C PRO A 807 20.30 13.26 4.89
N ALA A 808 21.48 13.33 5.51
CA ALA A 808 21.77 14.32 6.54
C ALA A 808 21.50 15.76 6.05
N GLY A 809 20.88 16.58 6.89
CA GLY A 809 20.52 17.98 6.55
C GLY A 809 19.07 18.31 6.87
N SER A 810 18.36 18.92 5.92
CA SER A 810 16.96 19.31 6.07
C SER A 810 16.12 19.03 4.83
N VAL A 811 14.93 18.46 5.02
CA VAL A 811 13.92 18.24 3.97
C VAL A 811 12.62 18.95 4.32
N THR A 812 12.04 19.65 3.34
CA THR A 812 10.73 20.28 3.44
C THR A 812 9.68 19.38 2.79
N LEU A 813 8.59 19.12 3.51
CA LEU A 813 7.43 18.37 3.04
C LEU A 813 6.19 19.28 3.14
N GLU A 814 5.58 19.61 2.01
CA GLU A 814 4.31 20.35 1.97
C GLU A 814 3.15 19.43 1.57
N TYR A 815 2.00 19.61 2.23
CA TYR A 815 0.72 19.04 1.77
C TYR A 815 -0.44 20.00 2.06
N VAL A 816 -1.59 19.74 1.46
CA VAL A 816 -2.77 20.60 1.56
C VAL A 816 -3.99 19.79 2.01
N TYR A 817 -4.80 20.35 2.88
CA TYR A 817 -6.12 19.83 3.20
C TYR A 817 -7.20 20.90 3.07
N ARG A 818 -8.43 20.48 2.76
CA ARG A 818 -9.64 21.30 2.83
C ARG A 818 -10.43 20.93 4.06
N ILE A 819 -10.94 21.94 4.76
CA ILE A 819 -11.85 21.77 5.89
C ILE A 819 -13.27 21.63 5.34
N ASN A 820 -14.01 20.59 5.76
CA ASN A 820 -15.39 20.35 5.31
C ASN A 820 -16.40 20.22 6.47
N GLN A 821 -15.99 20.40 7.72
CA GLN A 821 -16.87 20.31 8.89
C GLN A 821 -16.52 21.35 9.96
N THR A 822 -17.55 22.07 10.42
CA THR A 822 -17.54 22.93 11.60
C THR A 822 -17.44 22.10 12.90
N GLY A 823 -16.62 22.55 13.87
CA GLY A 823 -16.45 21.83 15.14
C GLY A 823 -15.16 22.17 15.90
N LYS A 824 -14.94 21.47 17.01
CA LYS A 824 -13.68 21.43 17.76
C LYS A 824 -13.04 20.06 17.57
N PHE A 825 -11.80 20.05 17.07
CA PHE A 825 -11.07 18.84 16.70
C PHE A 825 -9.77 18.72 17.47
N ILE A 826 -9.59 17.59 18.17
CA ILE A 826 -8.36 17.27 18.89
C ILE A 826 -7.37 16.64 17.92
N LEU A 827 -6.13 17.16 17.93
CA LEU A 827 -5.06 16.68 17.08
C LEU A 827 -3.99 15.95 17.90
N PRO A 828 -3.75 14.65 17.69
CA PRO A 828 -2.60 13.95 18.24
C PRO A 828 -1.27 14.62 17.84
N PRO A 829 -0.14 14.29 18.48
CA PRO A 829 1.17 14.78 18.05
C PRO A 829 1.52 14.41 16.61
N THR A 830 2.21 15.33 15.93
CA THR A 830 2.93 15.04 14.68
C THR A 830 4.17 14.22 15.03
N ARG A 831 4.41 13.10 14.36
CA ARG A 831 5.61 12.25 14.61
C ARG A 831 6.38 12.03 13.32
N VAL A 832 7.70 12.11 13.40
CA VAL A 832 8.64 11.59 12.40
C VAL A 832 9.57 10.58 13.06
N GLU A 833 9.80 9.42 12.46
CA GLU A 833 10.70 8.39 12.99
C GLU A 833 11.32 7.52 11.90
N ALA A 834 12.52 6.98 12.14
CA ALA A 834 13.10 5.93 11.32
C ALA A 834 12.53 4.55 11.72
N MET A 835 11.81 3.89 10.81
CA MET A 835 11.03 2.68 11.07
C MET A 835 11.89 1.48 11.56
N TYR A 836 13.17 1.45 11.18
CA TYR A 836 14.12 0.39 11.54
C TYR A 836 15.24 0.87 12.49
N LEU A 837 15.16 2.12 12.97
CA LEU A 837 16.06 2.71 13.97
C LEU A 837 15.24 3.65 14.87
N PRO A 838 14.29 3.12 15.66
CA PRO A 838 13.18 3.88 16.26
C PRO A 838 13.58 4.80 17.42
N ASP A 839 14.83 4.76 17.85
CA ASP A 839 15.48 5.76 18.70
C ASP A 839 15.71 7.10 17.97
N GLN A 840 15.73 7.09 16.64
CA GLN A 840 15.81 8.28 15.79
C GLN A 840 14.38 8.76 15.47
N PHE A 841 13.91 9.78 16.19
CA PHE A 841 12.56 10.34 16.03
C PHE A 841 12.43 11.79 16.51
N ALA A 842 11.35 12.45 16.09
CA ALA A 842 10.84 13.65 16.74
C ALA A 842 9.30 13.62 16.85
N GLU A 843 8.77 14.16 17.95
CA GLU A 843 7.34 14.41 18.15
C GLU A 843 7.08 15.88 18.44
N LEU A 844 6.07 16.45 17.79
CA LEU A 844 5.63 17.83 17.98
C LEU A 844 4.15 17.85 18.42
N PRO A 845 3.81 18.44 19.57
CA PRO A 845 2.41 18.56 19.99
C PRO A 845 1.65 19.48 19.03
N ASN A 846 0.39 19.12 18.75
CA ASN A 846 -0.53 19.95 17.98
C ASN A 846 -1.54 20.63 18.91
N SER A 847 -1.95 21.85 18.57
CA SER A 847 -3.09 22.50 19.21
C SER A 847 -4.41 21.97 18.64
N ASP A 848 -5.44 21.85 19.48
CA ASP A 848 -6.82 21.66 19.03
C ASP A 848 -7.18 22.70 17.95
N GLN A 849 -7.88 22.28 16.90
CA GLN A 849 -8.41 23.20 15.88
C GLN A 849 -9.90 23.45 16.14
N MET A 850 -10.23 24.72 16.36
CA MET A 850 -11.60 25.21 16.39
C MET A 850 -11.95 25.78 15.03
N ILE A 851 -13.04 25.27 14.44
CA ILE A 851 -13.49 25.56 13.08
C ILE A 851 -14.90 26.11 13.15
N THR A 852 -15.12 27.32 12.64
CA THR A 852 -16.43 27.96 12.58
C THR A 852 -17.08 27.79 11.21
N LYS A 853 -18.39 28.03 11.11
CA LYS A 853 -19.14 27.95 9.85
C LYS A 853 -19.06 29.24 9.03
N GLU A 854 -18.94 30.36 9.74
CA GLU A 854 -18.69 31.73 9.28
C GLU A 854 -17.70 32.39 10.28
#